data_AF-A0A518DYL4-F1
#
_entry.id   AF-A0A518DYL4-F1
#
_cell.length_a   1.000
_cell.length_b   1.000
_cell.length_c   1.000
_cell.angle_alpha   90.00
_cell.angle_beta   90.00
_cell.angle_gamma   90.00
#
_symmetry.space_group_name_H-M   'P 1'
#
loop_
_entity.id
_entity.type
_entity.pdbx_description
1 polymer ?
#
loop_
_entity_poly.entity_id
_entity_poly.type
_entity_poly.pdbx_seq_one_letter_code
_entity_poly.pdbx_strand_id
1 'polypeptide(L)'
;MESQFDPYYQWLGIPPHEQPADHYRLLGVARFEANLDVIENAADQRMAHVRNYQAGKYAVDSQRVLNHISTARVSLLDPQKKSAYDAQLHQQQLAAAPVAMPVSAGGASPAMVAPPVAGKQPRAGISVNPARAVGKRRKKFKVEVLISLVALVLLVIGLVGAGFWYLSQPPAAESFHDVAPATGANASTSAIAASPGEQAGQEVASSGTAADPASVVESSSPPVADEPAVEPALSNPTDPVAVVKPPLVDPFAPAIDTRPPADGAPVTPGGEGVPLTGAGDPPAGISAGEDLLKDLDLTKAILMGAAGRLGPNLIVGGDAGDNLVLLPTPDPVPGSFRLSIVARRRSKTGSLRIGLMVQGKASVILELDALVDTTDHSGLSLVNGRDLRDPEYGEPTHKGRLLEEGQTHLLCCILSGPTLELEVDKTSVYRWAGDVRTLRLPSHINHAEGLFLDAQDGEFEIASVRLEPEVFELPGGGDGGFATTKENGAGVLSGRWERPADSDLATAVSKVRKVFQDDYRFNAPAAKGLLAVKLFKTGRDEFDPLTRYALLSEASEAAIAGGDLTLAWQAAEAIGSSYNMEPFAQQAVLLEKYLAGRTTADQRMLAVQLAMPLLDQMETAHRFDDAAGLLDQLNKAVARLSDPPLKVALRDRTESLEKLKVQGAYADAARERLQASPGDPQANQNLGMYLCFVEHDWASGLPHLAAGGDAAIAAAARQDLDSPEDPQQLIKIGQEWVDLAKGRQDPAKSAMLRRGKVRLESALLGVPALDRQDLQQKIAQINEQLGDAVAPDAAFGPASGYQGLIGRVALNQADTGVLLQYVPGKAIAHDEVESLLLQPANGGRLLVHLKGNLQLARQQQVSVIHRGGSTAGGLLTLKIDGKVVGTVGDDRSKNDTYNLSLPAGSHSVEWMLAGGLIGDNCELQFVDAETGALLPLLHDSQLFKEASTASSRVSKRLGQL
;
A
#
# COMPACT_ATOMS: atom_id res chain seq x y z
N MET A 1 -37.71 -45.51 -7.22
CA MET A 1 -37.10 -44.38 -6.49
C MET A 1 -35.70 -44.85 -6.11
N GLU A 2 -34.66 -44.18 -6.60
CA GLU A 2 -33.30 -44.49 -6.18
C GLU A 2 -33.07 -43.94 -4.77
N SER A 3 -32.42 -44.71 -3.90
CA SER A 3 -32.11 -44.26 -2.53
C SER A 3 -31.05 -43.17 -2.57
N GLN A 4 -31.36 -42.00 -2.01
CA GLN A 4 -30.44 -40.89 -1.88
C GLN A 4 -29.11 -41.35 -1.25
N PHE A 5 -27.99 -40.86 -1.79
CA PHE A 5 -26.67 -41.23 -1.31
C PHE A 5 -26.42 -40.66 0.10
N ASP A 6 -26.25 -41.53 1.07
CA ASP A 6 -25.94 -41.19 2.47
C ASP A 6 -24.48 -41.56 2.75
N PRO A 7 -23.57 -40.58 2.90
CA PRO A 7 -22.15 -40.84 3.13
C PRO A 7 -21.86 -41.38 4.55
N TYR A 8 -22.69 -41.08 5.56
CA TYR A 8 -22.51 -41.60 6.91
C TYR A 8 -22.90 -43.08 6.99
N TYR A 9 -23.98 -43.48 6.30
CA TYR A 9 -24.33 -44.88 6.21
C TYR A 9 -23.39 -45.66 5.29
N GLN A 10 -23.09 -45.15 4.09
CA GLN A 10 -22.35 -45.91 3.07
C GLN A 10 -20.83 -45.94 3.27
N TRP A 11 -20.23 -44.94 3.91
CA TRP A 11 -18.78 -44.96 4.23
C TRP A 11 -18.48 -45.23 5.69
N LEU A 12 -19.29 -44.72 6.63
CA LEU A 12 -19.01 -44.89 8.07
C LEU A 12 -19.74 -46.08 8.71
N GLY A 13 -20.80 -46.60 8.07
CA GLY A 13 -21.62 -47.69 8.59
C GLY A 13 -22.64 -47.25 9.64
N ILE A 14 -23.03 -45.97 9.64
CA ILE A 14 -23.94 -45.36 10.62
C ILE A 14 -25.35 -45.29 10.01
N PRO A 15 -26.30 -46.17 10.37
CA PRO A 15 -27.63 -46.18 9.77
C PRO A 15 -28.43 -44.92 10.12
N PRO A 16 -29.40 -44.49 9.28
CA PRO A 16 -30.12 -43.23 9.49
C PRO A 16 -30.84 -43.07 10.84
N HIS A 17 -31.20 -44.16 11.52
CA HIS A 17 -31.81 -44.12 12.86
C HIS A 17 -30.79 -43.93 14.01
N GLU A 18 -29.49 -44.02 13.71
CA GLU A 18 -28.38 -43.62 14.59
C GLU A 18 -27.81 -42.24 14.22
N GLN A 19 -28.46 -41.52 13.29
CA GLN A 19 -28.06 -40.16 12.89
C GLN A 19 -28.97 -39.12 13.59
N PRO A 20 -28.44 -37.98 14.07
CA PRO A 20 -27.02 -37.61 14.06
C PRO A 20 -26.19 -38.44 15.06
N ALA A 21 -25.03 -38.90 14.61
CA ALA A 21 -24.12 -39.69 15.42
C ALA A 21 -23.30 -38.81 16.37
N ASP A 22 -23.07 -39.30 17.59
CA ASP A 22 -22.13 -38.70 18.54
C ASP A 22 -20.67 -38.85 18.07
N HIS A 23 -19.76 -38.09 18.69
CA HIS A 23 -18.34 -38.08 18.32
C HIS A 23 -17.69 -39.47 18.41
N TYR A 24 -18.01 -40.27 19.43
CA TYR A 24 -17.45 -41.63 19.56
C TYR A 24 -17.94 -42.54 18.44
N ARG A 25 -19.24 -42.44 18.09
CA ARG A 25 -19.85 -43.22 17.01
C ARG A 25 -19.32 -42.82 15.63
N LEU A 26 -19.03 -41.53 15.39
CA LEU A 26 -18.37 -41.04 14.17
C LEU A 26 -16.95 -41.60 13.98
N LEU A 27 -16.16 -41.67 15.06
CA LEU A 27 -14.84 -42.30 15.02
C LEU A 27 -14.94 -43.84 14.96
N GLY A 28 -16.03 -44.42 15.47
CA GLY A 28 -16.25 -45.87 15.52
C GLY A 28 -15.62 -46.54 16.75
N VAL A 29 -15.36 -45.79 17.81
CA VAL A 29 -14.85 -46.28 19.09
C VAL A 29 -16.00 -46.48 20.10
N ALA A 30 -15.70 -47.09 21.25
CA ALA A 30 -16.66 -47.16 22.34
C ALA A 30 -16.99 -45.76 22.87
N ARG A 31 -18.26 -45.52 23.25
CA ARG A 31 -18.64 -44.29 23.97
C ARG A 31 -17.87 -44.20 25.28
N PHE A 32 -17.38 -42.99 25.58
CA PHE A 32 -16.56 -42.71 26.76
C PHE A 32 -15.20 -43.45 26.79
N GLU A 33 -14.66 -43.88 25.64
CA GLU A 33 -13.28 -44.39 25.55
C GLU A 33 -12.31 -43.44 26.27
N ALA A 34 -11.43 -43.99 27.09
CA ALA A 34 -10.53 -43.23 27.96
C ALA A 34 -9.11 -43.17 27.38
N ASN A 35 -8.73 -44.13 26.53
CA ASN A 35 -7.42 -44.15 25.91
C ASN A 35 -7.38 -43.22 24.68
N LEU A 36 -6.66 -42.11 24.81
CA LEU A 36 -6.52 -41.10 23.76
C LEU A 36 -5.83 -41.67 22.51
N ASP A 37 -4.87 -42.59 22.65
CA ASP A 37 -4.20 -43.24 21.51
C ASP A 37 -5.20 -44.04 20.68
N VAL A 38 -6.20 -44.67 21.32
CA VAL A 38 -7.25 -45.44 20.62
C VAL A 38 -8.18 -44.50 19.85
N ILE A 39 -8.52 -43.34 20.43
CA ILE A 39 -9.32 -42.29 19.79
C ILE A 39 -8.58 -41.69 18.59
N GLU A 40 -7.29 -41.39 18.72
CA GLU A 40 -6.47 -40.82 17.67
C GLU A 40 -6.29 -41.78 16.49
N ASN A 41 -5.87 -43.02 16.77
CA ASN A 41 -5.72 -44.04 15.74
C ASN A 41 -7.03 -44.34 15.01
N ALA A 42 -8.17 -44.35 15.71
CA ALA A 42 -9.48 -44.53 15.08
C ALA A 42 -9.85 -43.33 14.19
N ALA A 43 -9.61 -42.10 14.65
CA ALA A 43 -9.85 -40.91 13.85
C ALA A 43 -9.03 -40.87 12.57
N ASP A 44 -7.74 -41.20 12.64
CA ASP A 44 -6.86 -41.18 11.49
C ASP A 44 -7.19 -42.30 10.49
N GLN A 45 -7.59 -43.49 10.96
CA GLN A 45 -8.12 -44.55 10.10
C GLN A 45 -9.41 -44.12 9.39
N ARG A 46 -10.35 -43.45 10.10
CA ARG A 46 -11.60 -42.94 9.53
C ARG A 46 -11.34 -41.83 8.51
N MET A 47 -10.45 -40.89 8.80
CA MET A 47 -10.05 -39.85 7.86
C MET A 47 -9.38 -40.46 6.62
N ALA A 48 -8.41 -41.35 6.79
CA ALA A 48 -7.72 -42.02 5.68
C ALA A 48 -8.70 -42.79 4.79
N HIS A 49 -9.73 -43.43 5.35
CA HIS A 49 -10.78 -44.07 4.56
C HIS A 49 -11.58 -43.07 3.72
N VAL A 50 -12.07 -41.98 4.33
CA VAL A 50 -12.92 -40.99 3.63
C VAL A 50 -12.14 -40.16 2.61
N ARG A 51 -10.83 -39.93 2.83
CA ARG A 51 -9.96 -39.24 1.86
C ARG A 51 -9.91 -39.91 0.48
N ASN A 52 -10.14 -41.23 0.39
CA ASN A 52 -10.22 -41.93 -0.90
C ASN A 52 -11.38 -41.46 -1.79
N TYR A 53 -12.34 -40.70 -1.26
CA TYR A 53 -13.50 -40.16 -1.98
C TYR A 53 -13.40 -38.65 -2.26
N GLN A 54 -12.27 -37.99 -1.95
CA GLN A 54 -12.05 -36.54 -2.15
C GLN A 54 -11.99 -36.11 -3.62
N ALA A 55 -11.79 -37.04 -4.57
CA ALA A 55 -11.76 -36.75 -5.99
C ALA A 55 -13.04 -37.26 -6.70
N GLY A 56 -13.59 -36.44 -7.61
CA GLY A 56 -14.77 -36.78 -8.40
C GLY A 56 -16.10 -36.44 -7.72
N LYS A 57 -17.17 -37.14 -8.11
CA LYS A 57 -18.57 -36.77 -7.81
C LYS A 57 -18.98 -36.68 -6.33
N TYR A 58 -18.15 -37.17 -5.40
CA TYR A 58 -18.41 -37.15 -3.96
C TYR A 58 -17.39 -36.30 -3.17
N ALA A 59 -16.65 -35.42 -3.85
CA ALA A 59 -15.68 -34.51 -3.22
C ALA A 59 -16.30 -33.63 -2.12
N VAL A 60 -17.51 -33.10 -2.34
CA VAL A 60 -18.22 -32.26 -1.36
C VAL A 60 -18.65 -33.06 -0.13
N ASP A 61 -19.18 -34.27 -0.33
CA ASP A 61 -19.66 -35.11 0.77
C ASP A 61 -18.51 -35.70 1.59
N SER A 62 -17.41 -36.09 0.94
CA SER A 62 -16.20 -36.56 1.63
C SER A 62 -15.54 -35.46 2.45
N GLN A 63 -15.47 -34.22 1.93
CA GLN A 63 -14.95 -33.09 2.71
C GLN A 63 -15.86 -32.79 3.93
N ARG A 64 -17.18 -32.89 3.78
CA ARG A 64 -18.14 -32.72 4.90
C ARG A 64 -17.91 -33.77 6.00
N VAL A 65 -17.81 -35.04 5.62
CA VAL A 65 -17.57 -36.13 6.58
C VAL A 65 -16.19 -36.01 7.23
N LEU A 66 -15.15 -35.60 6.49
CA LEU A 66 -13.82 -35.32 7.03
C LEU A 66 -13.83 -34.20 8.08
N ASN A 67 -14.58 -33.12 7.83
CA ASN A 67 -14.73 -32.05 8.81
C ASN A 67 -15.40 -32.57 10.10
N HIS A 68 -16.44 -33.41 9.99
CA HIS A 68 -17.12 -33.99 11.16
C HIS A 68 -16.21 -34.95 11.95
N ILE A 69 -15.41 -35.79 11.27
CA ILE A 69 -14.40 -36.65 11.92
C ILE A 69 -13.32 -35.78 12.60
N SER A 70 -12.92 -34.66 12.01
CA SER A 70 -11.96 -33.72 12.59
C SER A 70 -12.47 -33.07 13.87
N THR A 71 -13.71 -32.58 13.87
CA THR A 71 -14.38 -32.05 15.07
C THR A 71 -14.43 -33.11 16.17
N ALA A 72 -14.82 -34.34 15.84
CA ALA A 72 -14.83 -35.44 16.80
C ALA A 72 -13.43 -35.76 17.37
N ARG A 73 -12.39 -35.79 16.53
CA ARG A 73 -10.98 -36.00 16.97
C ARG A 73 -10.54 -34.89 17.94
N VAL A 74 -10.72 -33.63 17.56
CA VAL A 74 -10.29 -32.48 18.38
C VAL A 74 -11.06 -32.40 19.70
N SER A 75 -12.37 -32.70 19.70
CA SER A 75 -13.16 -32.71 20.93
C SER A 75 -12.81 -33.87 21.88
N LEU A 76 -12.41 -35.03 21.36
CA LEU A 76 -12.18 -36.24 22.16
C LEU A 76 -10.71 -36.47 22.56
N LEU A 77 -9.73 -35.84 21.89
CA LEU A 77 -8.32 -35.87 22.30
C LEU A 77 -7.94 -34.77 23.31
N ASP A 78 -8.73 -33.69 23.39
CA ASP A 78 -8.58 -32.65 24.41
C ASP A 78 -9.26 -33.10 25.72
N PRO A 79 -8.52 -33.30 26.84
CA PRO A 79 -9.11 -33.83 28.07
C PRO A 79 -10.23 -32.97 28.68
N GLN A 80 -10.16 -31.64 28.51
CA GLN A 80 -11.17 -30.72 29.06
C GLN A 80 -12.43 -30.73 28.19
N LYS A 81 -12.28 -30.63 26.87
CA LYS A 81 -13.42 -30.71 25.93
C LYS A 81 -14.09 -32.08 25.99
N LYS A 82 -13.30 -33.16 26.08
CA LYS A 82 -13.80 -34.52 26.28
C LYS A 82 -14.62 -34.62 27.57
N SER A 83 -14.11 -34.10 28.69
CA SER A 83 -14.84 -34.13 29.97
C SER A 83 -16.16 -33.36 29.91
N ALA A 84 -16.18 -32.17 29.29
CA ALA A 84 -17.41 -31.40 29.10
C ALA A 84 -18.42 -32.10 28.17
N TYR A 85 -17.95 -32.69 27.08
CA TYR A 85 -18.76 -33.46 26.13
C TYR A 85 -19.32 -34.75 26.76
N ASP A 86 -18.51 -35.45 27.55
CA ASP A 86 -18.91 -36.66 28.27
C ASP A 86 -19.99 -36.35 29.33
N ALA A 87 -19.85 -35.22 30.04
CA ALA A 87 -20.88 -34.73 30.96
C ALA A 87 -22.20 -34.40 30.22
N GLN A 88 -22.14 -33.77 29.05
CA GLN A 88 -23.30 -33.49 28.21
C GLN A 88 -23.98 -34.80 27.72
N LEU A 89 -23.19 -35.77 27.26
CA LEU A 89 -23.71 -37.05 26.77
C LEU A 89 -24.33 -37.90 27.89
N HIS A 90 -23.76 -37.86 29.10
CA HIS A 90 -24.37 -38.45 30.29
C HIS A 90 -25.68 -37.76 30.69
N GLN A 91 -25.77 -36.43 30.64
CA GLN A 91 -27.02 -35.71 30.89
C GLN A 91 -28.10 -36.06 29.85
N GLN A 92 -27.73 -36.20 28.56
CA GLN A 92 -28.65 -36.64 27.51
C GLN A 92 -29.13 -38.08 27.73
N GLN A 93 -28.27 -38.99 28.20
CA GLN A 93 -28.68 -40.35 28.57
C GLN A 93 -29.61 -40.38 29.79
N LEU A 94 -29.38 -39.52 30.79
CA LEU A 94 -30.26 -39.38 31.96
C LEU A 94 -31.64 -38.80 31.57
N ALA A 95 -31.67 -37.83 30.66
CA ALA A 95 -32.92 -37.25 30.14
C ALA A 95 -33.69 -38.19 29.19
N ALA A 96 -33.01 -39.14 28.54
CA ALA A 96 -33.61 -40.15 27.66
C ALA A 96 -34.11 -41.41 28.41
N ALA A 97 -33.88 -41.52 29.72
CA ALA A 97 -34.45 -42.59 30.53
C ALA A 97 -35.97 -42.37 30.70
N PRO A 98 -36.84 -43.36 30.42
CA PRO A 98 -38.28 -43.17 30.52
C PRO A 98 -38.70 -42.96 31.98
N VAL A 99 -39.18 -41.76 32.29
CA VAL A 99 -39.76 -41.43 33.59
C VAL A 99 -41.06 -42.22 33.76
N ALA A 100 -41.03 -43.23 34.63
CA ALA A 100 -42.25 -43.91 35.07
C ALA A 100 -43.19 -42.90 35.76
N MET A 101 -44.44 -42.83 35.30
CA MET A 101 -45.41 -41.87 35.82
C MET A 101 -45.72 -42.13 37.31
N PRO A 102 -45.81 -41.09 38.16
CA PRO A 102 -46.25 -41.25 39.53
C PRO A 102 -47.76 -41.55 39.59
N VAL A 103 -48.12 -42.70 40.15
CA VAL A 103 -49.52 -43.05 40.43
C VAL A 103 -49.97 -42.33 41.71
N SER A 104 -51.03 -41.54 41.62
CA SER A 104 -51.66 -40.92 42.80
C SER A 104 -52.82 -41.77 43.30
N ALA A 105 -52.61 -42.52 44.40
CA ALA A 105 -53.66 -42.98 45.30
C ALA A 105 -53.05 -43.42 46.65
N GLY A 106 -53.57 -42.88 47.76
CA GLY A 106 -52.97 -42.95 49.09
C GLY A 106 -52.99 -44.30 49.82
N GLY A 107 -52.46 -44.25 51.06
CA GLY A 107 -52.76 -45.22 52.11
C GLY A 107 -51.55 -45.84 52.82
N ALA A 108 -51.37 -45.44 54.09
CA ALA A 108 -50.82 -46.24 55.21
C ALA A 108 -49.34 -46.73 55.24
N SER A 109 -48.74 -46.50 56.41
CA SER A 109 -47.60 -47.16 57.08
C SER A 109 -47.63 -48.71 57.14
N PRO A 110 -46.60 -49.41 57.72
CA PRO A 110 -45.16 -49.10 57.90
C PRO A 110 -44.16 -50.29 57.70
N ALA A 111 -42.85 -49.99 57.70
CA ALA A 111 -41.73 -50.89 58.11
C ALA A 111 -41.50 -52.18 57.25
N MET A 112 -40.45 -53.03 57.38
CA MET A 112 -39.30 -53.16 58.32
C MET A 112 -38.19 -54.07 57.73
N VAL A 113 -36.97 -54.05 58.34
CA VAL A 113 -35.87 -55.07 58.30
C VAL A 113 -34.86 -55.07 57.12
N ALA A 114 -33.60 -55.37 57.47
CA ALA A 114 -32.41 -55.45 56.61
C ALA A 114 -31.95 -56.93 56.33
N PRO A 115 -30.65 -57.33 56.26
CA PRO A 115 -30.05 -57.98 55.08
C PRO A 115 -29.51 -59.41 55.42
N PRO A 116 -28.35 -59.93 54.94
CA PRO A 116 -27.60 -59.93 53.65
C PRO A 116 -27.31 -61.37 53.11
N VAL A 117 -26.38 -61.57 52.13
CA VAL A 117 -25.22 -62.54 52.14
C VAL A 117 -24.72 -63.05 50.74
N ALA A 118 -23.42 -62.80 50.47
CA ALA A 118 -22.37 -63.54 49.71
C ALA A 118 -22.56 -64.34 48.37
N GLY A 119 -21.51 -64.33 47.52
CA GLY A 119 -21.31 -65.30 46.41
C GLY A 119 -20.02 -65.12 45.57
N LYS A 120 -19.04 -66.02 45.71
CA LYS A 120 -17.63 -65.98 45.20
C LYS A 120 -17.38 -66.43 43.73
N GLN A 121 -16.49 -65.71 42.99
CA GLN A 121 -15.35 -66.21 42.11
C GLN A 121 -15.60 -67.22 40.93
N PRO A 122 -14.59 -67.68 40.11
CA PRO A 122 -13.20 -67.22 39.82
C PRO A 122 -12.66 -67.30 38.33
N ARG A 123 -11.50 -66.62 38.10
CA ARG A 123 -10.27 -66.91 37.27
C ARG A 123 -10.21 -67.56 35.85
N ALA A 124 -9.26 -66.98 35.07
CA ALA A 124 -8.30 -67.54 34.07
C ALA A 124 -8.83 -68.03 32.69
N GLY A 125 -8.09 -67.96 31.56
CA GLY A 125 -6.78 -67.38 31.23
C GLY A 125 -6.10 -68.08 30.02
N ILE A 126 -5.14 -67.45 29.30
CA ILE A 126 -4.22 -68.05 28.27
C ILE A 126 -4.92 -68.45 26.92
N SER A 127 -4.37 -68.36 25.68
CA SER A 127 -3.20 -67.68 25.06
C SER A 127 -3.16 -67.91 23.51
N VAL A 128 -2.63 -66.94 22.75
CA VAL A 128 -1.85 -67.07 21.47
C VAL A 128 -2.49 -67.53 20.13
N ASN A 129 -2.08 -66.80 19.07
CA ASN A 129 -2.24 -66.99 17.60
C ASN A 129 -1.45 -68.22 17.05
N PRO A 130 -1.43 -68.59 15.73
CA PRO A 130 -1.98 -67.94 14.52
C PRO A 130 -2.67 -68.87 13.47
N ALA A 131 -3.06 -68.25 12.34
CA ALA A 131 -2.97 -68.76 10.95
C ALA A 131 -4.18 -69.44 10.24
N ARG A 132 -4.43 -68.90 9.03
CA ARG A 132 -4.59 -69.59 7.72
C ARG A 132 -5.99 -69.62 7.05
N ALA A 133 -5.99 -69.06 5.84
CA ALA A 133 -6.83 -69.36 4.66
C ALA A 133 -8.35 -69.05 4.66
N VAL A 134 -8.75 -68.14 3.76
CA VAL A 134 -10.04 -68.18 3.06
C VAL A 134 -9.78 -68.06 1.55
N GLY A 135 -10.33 -68.99 0.76
CA GLY A 135 -10.11 -69.07 -0.68
C GLY A 135 -11.33 -68.71 -1.52
N LYS A 136 -11.16 -67.70 -2.39
CA LYS A 136 -11.75 -67.56 -3.75
C LYS A 136 -13.23 -67.96 -4.01
N ARG A 137 -14.00 -66.97 -4.50
CA ARG A 137 -14.81 -67.15 -5.73
C ARG A 137 -14.54 -66.00 -6.71
N ARG A 138 -14.41 -66.32 -8.01
CA ARG A 138 -14.08 -65.40 -9.10
C ARG A 138 -15.34 -65.04 -9.92
N LYS A 139 -15.38 -63.81 -10.46
CA LYS A 139 -15.93 -63.54 -11.80
C LYS A 139 -14.83 -62.90 -12.67
N LYS A 140 -14.89 -63.11 -13.99
CA LYS A 140 -13.81 -62.82 -14.95
C LYS A 140 -14.00 -61.46 -15.62
N PHE A 141 -12.91 -60.76 -15.91
CA PHE A 141 -12.86 -59.65 -16.89
C PHE A 141 -11.77 -59.94 -17.94
N LYS A 142 -11.90 -59.35 -19.15
CA LYS A 142 -11.16 -59.79 -20.34
C LYS A 142 -9.70 -59.31 -20.38
N VAL A 143 -8.82 -60.16 -20.92
CA VAL A 143 -7.35 -59.99 -20.91
C VAL A 143 -6.83 -59.01 -21.98
N GLU A 144 -7.61 -58.76 -23.03
CA GLU A 144 -7.19 -58.01 -24.23
C GLU A 144 -6.78 -56.55 -23.92
N VAL A 145 -7.50 -55.87 -23.02
CA VAL A 145 -7.25 -54.46 -22.66
C VAL A 145 -5.87 -54.27 -22.01
N LEU A 146 -5.38 -55.26 -21.25
CA LEU A 146 -4.10 -55.16 -20.55
C LEU A 146 -2.91 -55.28 -21.52
N ILE A 147 -3.06 -56.07 -22.59
CA ILE A 147 -2.00 -56.26 -23.61
C ILE A 147 -1.81 -54.96 -24.41
N SER A 148 -2.90 -54.30 -24.81
CA SER A 148 -2.85 -53.00 -25.50
C SER A 148 -2.19 -51.91 -24.66
N LEU A 149 -2.43 -51.88 -23.35
CA LEU A 149 -1.85 -50.89 -22.45
C LEU A 149 -0.33 -51.07 -22.29
N VAL A 150 0.13 -52.32 -22.15
CA VAL A 150 1.57 -52.63 -22.04
C VAL A 150 2.32 -52.33 -23.34
N ALA A 151 1.71 -52.62 -24.50
CA ALA A 151 2.31 -52.29 -25.80
C ALA A 151 2.49 -50.77 -25.98
N LEU A 152 1.52 -49.95 -25.54
CA LEU A 152 1.60 -48.49 -25.60
C LEU A 152 2.72 -47.94 -24.71
N VAL A 153 2.85 -48.45 -23.48
CA VAL A 153 3.91 -48.03 -22.54
C VAL A 153 5.30 -48.39 -23.06
N LEU A 154 5.49 -49.59 -23.63
CA LEU A 154 6.76 -50.00 -24.22
C LEU A 154 7.14 -49.15 -25.45
N LEU A 155 6.16 -48.73 -26.26
CA LEU A 155 6.39 -47.84 -27.40
C LEU A 155 6.84 -46.43 -26.95
N VAL A 156 6.22 -45.87 -25.92
CA VAL A 156 6.63 -44.57 -25.34
C VAL A 156 8.05 -44.65 -24.74
N ILE A 157 8.37 -45.71 -24.00
CA ILE A 157 9.72 -45.92 -23.44
C ILE A 157 10.76 -46.06 -24.57
N GLY A 158 10.43 -46.78 -25.65
CA GLY A 158 11.30 -46.91 -26.81
C GLY A 158 11.58 -45.57 -27.52
N LEU A 159 10.56 -44.72 -27.69
CA LEU A 159 10.71 -43.39 -28.29
C LEU A 159 11.55 -42.44 -27.43
N VAL A 160 11.34 -42.43 -26.10
CA VAL A 160 12.15 -41.64 -25.16
C VAL A 160 13.60 -42.11 -25.16
N GLY A 161 13.84 -43.43 -25.16
CA GLY A 161 15.19 -44.01 -25.26
C GLY A 161 15.90 -43.68 -26.57
N ALA A 162 15.20 -43.75 -27.71
CA ALA A 162 15.75 -43.39 -29.01
C ALA A 162 16.08 -41.89 -29.11
N GLY A 163 15.21 -41.02 -28.59
CA GLY A 163 15.47 -39.58 -28.50
C GLY A 163 16.69 -39.27 -27.64
N PHE A 164 16.80 -39.88 -26.46
CA PHE A 164 17.95 -39.69 -25.58
C PHE A 164 19.25 -40.21 -26.21
N TRP A 165 19.23 -41.35 -26.91
CA TRP A 165 20.39 -41.88 -27.63
C TRP A 165 20.84 -40.97 -28.78
N TYR A 166 19.89 -40.40 -29.55
CA TYR A 166 20.18 -39.45 -30.63
C TYR A 166 20.77 -38.13 -30.09
N LEU A 167 20.23 -37.61 -28.98
CA LEU A 167 20.73 -36.41 -28.29
C LEU A 167 22.06 -36.64 -27.55
N SER A 168 22.48 -37.88 -27.34
CA SER A 168 23.73 -38.24 -26.65
C SER A 168 24.90 -38.52 -27.60
N GLN A 169 24.73 -38.42 -28.91
CA GLN A 169 25.85 -38.57 -29.84
C GLN A 169 26.69 -37.27 -29.89
N PRO A 170 28.02 -37.33 -29.71
CA PRO A 170 28.87 -36.17 -29.89
C PRO A 170 28.91 -35.78 -31.39
N PRO A 171 28.99 -34.48 -31.72
CA PRO A 171 29.09 -34.04 -33.11
C PRO A 171 30.38 -34.58 -33.75
N ALA A 172 30.27 -35.10 -34.97
CA ALA A 172 31.41 -35.58 -35.73
C ALA A 172 32.37 -34.41 -36.04
N ALA A 173 33.65 -34.58 -35.71
CA ALA A 173 34.69 -33.62 -36.06
C ALA A 173 35.14 -33.84 -37.51
N GLU A 174 34.79 -32.93 -38.42
CA GLU A 174 35.46 -32.83 -39.71
C GLU A 174 36.58 -31.79 -39.67
N SER A 175 37.77 -32.26 -40.01
CA SER A 175 38.99 -31.48 -40.11
C SER A 175 39.02 -30.65 -41.39
N PHE A 176 39.26 -29.34 -41.28
CA PHE A 176 39.61 -28.51 -42.43
C PHE A 176 41.01 -28.86 -42.95
N HIS A 177 41.12 -29.10 -44.26
CA HIS A 177 42.39 -29.07 -45.00
C HIS A 177 42.35 -27.94 -46.03
N ASP A 178 43.51 -27.33 -46.26
CA ASP A 178 43.75 -26.25 -47.22
C ASP A 178 43.55 -26.62 -48.70
N VAL A 179 43.70 -25.58 -49.54
CA VAL A 179 44.12 -25.57 -50.95
C VAL A 179 43.04 -25.14 -51.97
N ALA A 180 43.27 -23.97 -52.56
CA ALA A 180 42.78 -23.55 -53.89
C ALA A 180 43.92 -23.74 -54.93
N PRO A 181 43.75 -23.60 -56.27
CA PRO A 181 42.58 -23.08 -57.00
C PRO A 181 42.20 -23.80 -58.34
N ALA A 182 41.22 -23.21 -59.05
CA ALA A 182 41.10 -23.09 -60.52
C ALA A 182 40.48 -24.22 -61.41
N THR A 183 39.71 -23.75 -62.41
CA THR A 183 39.17 -24.42 -63.64
C THR A 183 38.13 -25.55 -63.44
N GLY A 184 37.05 -25.66 -64.25
CA GLY A 184 36.53 -24.76 -65.30
C GLY A 184 35.43 -25.40 -66.18
N ALA A 185 34.78 -24.54 -67.00
CA ALA A 185 34.03 -24.84 -68.23
C ALA A 185 32.55 -25.34 -68.22
N ASN A 186 31.75 -24.59 -69.00
CA ASN A 186 30.54 -24.92 -69.80
C ASN A 186 29.16 -24.44 -69.29
N ALA A 187 28.24 -23.94 -70.12
CA ALA A 187 28.31 -23.30 -71.46
C ALA A 187 26.92 -22.70 -71.83
N SER A 188 26.88 -21.80 -72.84
CA SER A 188 25.77 -21.60 -73.80
C SER A 188 24.59 -20.62 -73.53
N THR A 189 24.72 -19.42 -74.13
CA THR A 189 23.87 -18.91 -75.26
C THR A 189 22.53 -18.15 -75.04
N SER A 190 22.43 -17.00 -75.75
CA SER A 190 21.25 -16.18 -76.14
C SER A 190 20.52 -15.31 -75.09
N ALA A 191 19.93 -14.14 -75.42
CA ALA A 191 20.15 -13.16 -76.51
C ALA A 191 19.29 -11.88 -76.30
N ILE A 192 19.85 -10.68 -76.55
CA ILE A 192 19.24 -9.47 -77.17
C ILE A 192 17.92 -8.90 -76.53
N ALA A 193 17.94 -7.84 -75.70
CA ALA A 193 17.96 -6.37 -76.00
C ALA A 193 16.52 -5.75 -76.18
N ALA A 194 16.24 -4.45 -75.97
CA ALA A 194 17.07 -3.26 -75.68
C ALA A 194 16.30 -2.16 -74.88
N SER A 195 17.03 -1.19 -74.31
CA SER A 195 16.53 0.13 -73.82
C SER A 195 16.43 1.17 -74.97
N PRO A 196 16.04 2.44 -74.70
CA PRO A 196 17.03 3.52 -74.45
C PRO A 196 16.59 4.55 -73.36
N GLY A 197 17.50 5.21 -72.62
CA GLY A 197 18.14 6.53 -72.92
C GLY A 197 17.70 7.54 -71.82
N GLU A 198 18.40 8.58 -71.33
CA GLU A 198 19.61 9.36 -71.70
C GLU A 198 20.10 10.05 -70.37
N GLN A 199 21.39 10.04 -69.96
CA GLN A 199 22.41 11.12 -70.07
C GLN A 199 21.99 12.58 -69.71
N ALA A 200 22.83 13.47 -69.13
CA ALA A 200 24.19 13.40 -68.53
C ALA A 200 24.58 14.74 -67.80
N GLY A 201 25.69 14.71 -67.01
CA GLY A 201 26.56 15.88 -66.68
C GLY A 201 26.19 16.77 -65.47
N GLN A 202 27.10 17.56 -64.86
CA GLN A 202 28.57 17.62 -64.93
C GLN A 202 29.17 18.49 -63.77
N GLU A 203 30.06 17.91 -62.95
CA GLU A 203 31.44 18.37 -62.57
C GLU A 203 31.77 19.83 -62.11
N VAL A 204 32.62 19.98 -61.06
CA VAL A 204 33.97 20.62 -61.05
C VAL A 204 34.52 20.85 -59.62
N ALA A 205 35.84 20.65 -59.48
CA ALA A 205 36.65 20.50 -58.26
C ALA A 205 37.10 21.78 -57.49
N SER A 206 37.71 21.61 -56.30
CA SER A 206 39.16 21.91 -56.10
C SER A 206 39.73 21.57 -54.69
N SER A 207 40.95 21.01 -54.67
CA SER A 207 42.02 21.00 -53.61
C SER A 207 41.70 20.81 -52.11
N GLY A 208 42.39 20.01 -51.29
CA GLY A 208 43.80 19.53 -51.33
C GLY A 208 44.65 20.27 -50.28
N THR A 209 45.20 19.65 -49.24
CA THR A 209 46.41 18.79 -49.28
C THR A 209 46.61 18.05 -47.93
N ALA A 210 47.27 16.88 -47.96
CA ALA A 210 47.59 16.04 -46.80
C ALA A 210 49.06 16.15 -46.35
N ALA A 211 49.39 15.63 -45.15
CA ALA A 211 50.73 15.14 -44.79
C ALA A 211 50.65 14.03 -43.72
N ASP A 212 51.42 12.97 -43.91
CA ASP A 212 51.32 11.66 -43.21
C ASP A 212 52.36 11.47 -42.05
N PRO A 213 52.25 10.39 -41.25
CA PRO A 213 53.09 10.13 -40.06
C PRO A 213 54.29 9.19 -40.30
N ALA A 214 55.22 9.09 -39.32
CA ALA A 214 56.26 8.05 -39.29
C ALA A 214 56.81 7.72 -37.87
N SER A 215 56.27 6.65 -37.26
CA SER A 215 56.95 5.49 -36.65
C SER A 215 58.43 5.52 -36.11
N VAL A 216 58.58 4.98 -34.87
CA VAL A 216 59.44 3.81 -34.47
C VAL A 216 60.85 3.99 -33.84
N VAL A 217 61.21 3.01 -32.96
CA VAL A 217 62.45 2.72 -32.13
C VAL A 217 62.87 3.73 -31.02
N GLU A 218 63.56 3.40 -29.91
CA GLU A 218 64.08 2.13 -29.32
C GLU A 218 64.19 2.21 -27.76
N SER A 219 64.71 1.16 -27.11
CA SER A 219 64.80 0.97 -25.64
C SER A 219 66.04 1.59 -24.95
N SER A 220 65.98 1.81 -23.62
CA SER A 220 67.01 1.34 -22.66
C SER A 220 66.76 1.71 -21.18
N SER A 221 67.15 0.79 -20.28
CA SER A 221 67.45 0.92 -18.83
C SER A 221 68.81 0.22 -18.58
N PRO A 222 69.43 0.14 -17.36
CA PRO A 222 69.09 0.63 -16.01
C PRO A 222 70.24 1.58 -15.53
N PRO A 223 70.99 1.47 -14.38
CA PRO A 223 70.79 0.86 -13.04
C PRO A 223 71.26 1.68 -11.79
N VAL A 224 70.86 1.23 -10.58
CA VAL A 224 71.63 1.16 -9.28
C VAL A 224 72.23 2.44 -8.65
N ALA A 225 72.27 2.65 -7.32
CA ALA A 225 71.52 2.19 -6.13
C ALA A 225 72.00 3.04 -4.91
N ASP A 226 71.25 3.08 -3.80
CA ASP A 226 71.81 2.79 -2.46
C ASP A 226 70.71 2.74 -1.38
N GLU A 227 70.86 1.78 -0.47
CA GLU A 227 70.12 1.55 0.77
C GLU A 227 71.18 1.17 1.83
N PRO A 228 70.96 1.36 3.15
CA PRO A 228 70.28 0.28 3.87
C PRO A 228 69.40 0.69 5.09
N ALA A 229 68.29 -0.03 5.21
CA ALA A 229 67.70 -0.65 6.42
C ALA A 229 68.11 -0.22 7.86
N VAL A 230 67.12 -0.24 8.77
CA VAL A 230 66.95 -1.30 9.81
C VAL A 230 65.62 -1.12 10.58
N GLU A 231 64.86 -2.21 10.66
CA GLU A 231 63.68 -2.48 11.52
C GLU A 231 64.05 -3.65 12.49
N PRO A 232 63.22 -4.16 13.46
CA PRO A 232 61.88 -3.78 13.92
C PRO A 232 61.65 -3.86 15.49
N ALA A 233 60.37 -3.79 15.91
CA ALA A 233 59.70 -4.59 16.97
C ALA A 233 59.49 -4.08 18.43
N LEU A 234 58.20 -3.92 18.77
CA LEU A 234 57.45 -4.42 19.97
C LEU A 234 58.02 -4.31 21.41
N SER A 235 57.34 -3.56 22.31
CA SER A 235 56.77 -4.04 23.61
C SER A 235 56.22 -2.92 24.54
N ASN A 236 55.16 -3.24 25.30
CA ASN A 236 54.62 -2.52 26.49
C ASN A 236 55.29 -3.08 27.78
N PRO A 237 55.39 -2.39 28.96
CA PRO A 237 54.24 -2.22 29.90
C PRO A 237 54.26 -1.12 31.05
N THR A 238 53.06 -0.83 31.60
CA THR A 238 52.59 -0.36 32.96
C THR A 238 53.45 0.32 34.08
N ASP A 239 52.92 1.46 34.60
CA ASP A 239 52.64 1.93 36.02
C ASP A 239 53.73 1.89 37.15
N PRO A 240 53.57 2.41 38.43
CA PRO A 240 52.40 3.04 39.15
C PRO A 240 52.64 4.18 40.24
N VAL A 241 51.55 4.67 40.90
CA VAL A 241 51.41 5.21 42.33
C VAL A 241 52.06 6.59 42.71
N ALA A 242 51.58 7.47 43.64
CA ALA A 242 50.56 7.56 44.74
C ALA A 242 49.96 9.02 44.83
N VAL A 243 48.73 9.37 45.27
CA VAL A 243 47.88 9.15 46.49
C VAL A 243 48.09 10.14 47.66
N VAL A 244 47.05 10.93 48.01
CA VAL A 244 46.59 11.32 49.37
C VAL A 244 45.04 11.39 49.39
N LYS A 245 44.39 11.14 50.54
CA LYS A 245 42.92 10.90 50.71
C LYS A 245 42.31 11.74 51.89
N PRO A 246 41.06 11.55 52.40
CA PRO A 246 40.07 12.63 52.66
C PRO A 246 39.83 12.90 54.18
N PRO A 247 38.70 13.54 54.56
CA PRO A 247 37.77 12.85 55.48
C PRO A 247 36.24 13.13 55.29
N LEU A 248 35.44 12.65 56.26
CA LEU A 248 34.00 12.32 56.31
C LEU A 248 33.47 12.60 57.76
N VAL A 249 32.18 12.83 58.13
CA VAL A 249 30.83 12.87 57.50
C VAL A 249 29.91 13.82 58.36
N ASP A 250 28.67 14.12 57.91
CA ASP A 250 27.43 14.28 58.74
C ASP A 250 27.24 15.50 59.68
N PRO A 251 26.05 15.74 60.30
CA PRO A 251 24.64 15.59 59.84
C PRO A 251 23.75 16.84 60.17
N PHE A 252 22.41 16.73 60.00
CA PHE A 252 21.32 17.62 60.49
C PHE A 252 21.08 19.04 59.88
N ALA A 253 19.82 19.30 59.55
CA ALA A 253 19.14 20.61 59.73
C ALA A 253 18.51 20.67 61.15
N PRO A 254 17.99 21.80 61.68
CA PRO A 254 17.82 23.15 61.10
C PRO A 254 18.32 24.30 62.02
N ALA A 255 18.07 25.57 61.65
CA ALA A 255 17.96 26.69 62.61
C ALA A 255 17.07 27.83 62.09
N ILE A 256 16.26 28.41 63.00
CA ILE A 256 15.33 29.54 62.80
C ILE A 256 15.81 30.69 63.70
N ASP A 257 15.79 31.94 63.21
CA ASP A 257 15.44 33.21 63.92
C ASP A 257 15.98 34.46 63.17
N THR A 258 15.47 35.71 63.28
CA THR A 258 14.28 36.27 63.95
C THR A 258 13.74 37.50 63.15
N ARG A 259 12.47 37.87 63.38
CA ARG A 259 11.71 39.05 62.87
C ARG A 259 11.96 40.35 63.70
N PRO A 260 11.30 41.52 63.46
CA PRO A 260 10.83 42.27 62.25
C PRO A 260 11.15 43.81 62.43
N PRO A 261 10.33 44.85 62.10
CA PRO A 261 9.31 45.10 61.04
C PRO A 261 9.54 46.40 60.20
N ALA A 262 8.77 46.62 59.12
CA ALA A 262 8.06 47.88 58.80
C ALA A 262 7.43 47.91 57.38
N ASP A 263 6.10 47.90 57.34
CA ASP A 263 5.15 48.58 56.45
C ASP A 263 5.57 49.14 55.06
N GLY A 264 4.75 48.81 54.05
CA GLY A 264 3.98 49.90 53.40
C GLY A 264 4.21 50.24 51.92
N ALA A 265 4.09 49.28 51.00
CA ALA A 265 3.68 49.59 49.62
C ALA A 265 2.91 48.40 49.01
N PRO A 266 1.74 48.61 48.37
CA PRO A 266 1.01 47.52 47.72
C PRO A 266 1.72 47.12 46.41
N VAL A 267 2.09 45.84 46.30
CA VAL A 267 2.33 45.24 44.98
C VAL A 267 0.97 45.09 44.32
N THR A 268 0.66 45.98 43.38
CA THR A 268 -0.53 45.86 42.54
C THR A 268 -0.43 44.62 41.66
N PRO A 269 -1.39 43.68 41.71
CA PRO A 269 -1.55 42.71 40.63
C PRO A 269 -2.04 43.45 39.38
N GLY A 270 -1.52 43.09 38.21
CA GLY A 270 -1.93 43.68 36.94
C GLY A 270 -0.83 44.44 36.22
N GLY A 271 -0.06 43.70 35.40
CA GLY A 271 0.55 44.22 34.18
C GLY A 271 -0.40 44.08 32.97
N GLU A 272 -1.71 44.07 33.20
CA GLU A 272 -2.71 44.03 32.14
C GLU A 272 -2.83 45.41 31.49
N GLY A 273 -2.71 45.47 30.16
CA GLY A 273 -3.15 46.64 29.39
C GLY A 273 -2.10 47.57 28.80
N VAL A 274 -0.79 47.26 28.87
CA VAL A 274 0.23 48.01 28.10
C VAL A 274 0.60 47.22 26.82
N PRO A 275 0.20 47.70 25.62
CA PRO A 275 0.61 47.10 24.36
C PRO A 275 2.13 47.05 24.22
N LEU A 276 2.67 46.15 23.40
CA LEU A 276 4.05 46.18 22.89
C LEU A 276 4.33 47.47 22.08
N THR A 277 4.56 48.58 22.78
CA THR A 277 4.94 49.88 22.24
C THR A 277 5.83 50.61 23.26
N GLY A 278 7.07 50.14 23.46
CA GLY A 278 7.89 50.68 24.57
C GLY A 278 9.32 50.18 24.78
N ALA A 279 9.96 49.50 23.83
CA ALA A 279 11.41 49.22 23.90
C ALA A 279 12.01 48.94 22.52
N GLY A 280 12.51 50.00 21.87
CA GLY A 280 13.15 49.92 20.56
C GLY A 280 12.18 49.96 19.38
N ASP A 281 12.68 50.49 18.27
CA ASP A 281 12.17 50.15 16.94
C ASP A 281 12.20 48.61 16.75
N PRO A 282 11.37 48.03 15.86
CA PRO A 282 11.51 46.63 15.45
C PRO A 282 12.97 46.25 15.24
N PRO A 283 13.46 45.13 15.81
CA PRO A 283 14.89 44.85 15.95
C PRO A 283 15.61 45.01 14.61
N ALA A 284 16.59 45.91 14.59
CA ALA A 284 17.18 46.41 13.35
C ALA A 284 17.57 45.27 12.39
N GLY A 285 16.94 45.27 11.22
CA GLY A 285 17.03 44.19 10.24
C GLY A 285 15.71 43.56 9.79
N ILE A 286 14.53 44.12 10.10
CA ILE A 286 13.30 43.66 9.44
C ILE A 286 13.28 44.14 7.97
N SER A 287 13.22 43.18 7.07
CA SER A 287 13.14 43.34 5.61
C SER A 287 11.76 43.83 5.13
N ALA A 288 11.58 43.90 3.81
CA ALA A 288 10.47 44.57 3.16
C ALA A 288 9.28 43.63 2.91
N GLY A 289 8.25 43.74 3.74
CA GLY A 289 6.93 43.13 3.55
C GLY A 289 5.83 43.96 4.22
N GLU A 290 4.60 43.85 3.73
CA GLU A 290 3.43 44.48 4.36
C GLU A 290 3.05 43.73 5.65
N ASP A 291 2.50 44.47 6.62
CA ASP A 291 2.12 43.93 7.93
C ASP A 291 0.64 43.53 7.90
N LEU A 292 0.40 42.22 7.89
CA LEU A 292 -0.92 41.61 7.72
C LEU A 292 -1.88 41.95 8.88
N LEU A 293 -1.38 42.44 10.02
CA LEU A 293 -2.24 42.85 11.14
C LEU A 293 -2.95 44.20 10.91
N LYS A 294 -2.55 44.98 9.89
CA LYS A 294 -3.15 46.30 9.61
C LYS A 294 -4.60 46.18 9.12
N ASP A 295 -4.84 45.29 8.16
CA ASP A 295 -6.14 45.12 7.50
C ASP A 295 -6.98 43.96 8.09
N LEU A 296 -6.50 43.37 9.20
CA LEU A 296 -7.16 42.25 9.89
C LEU A 296 -8.49 42.68 10.57
N ASP A 297 -9.60 42.33 9.92
CA ASP A 297 -10.96 42.43 10.46
C ASP A 297 -11.30 41.20 11.33
N LEU A 298 -11.16 41.35 12.65
CA LEU A 298 -11.43 40.28 13.62
C LEU A 298 -12.86 39.72 13.57
N THR A 299 -13.85 40.47 13.09
CA THR A 299 -15.23 39.96 13.01
C THR A 299 -15.42 38.89 11.93
N LYS A 300 -14.46 38.78 11.00
CA LYS A 300 -14.43 37.77 9.93
C LYS A 300 -13.28 36.78 10.07
N ALA A 301 -12.19 37.20 10.72
CA ALA A 301 -10.96 36.41 10.81
C ALA A 301 -10.98 35.33 11.91
N ILE A 302 -11.79 35.48 12.96
CA ILE A 302 -11.91 34.48 14.02
C ILE A 302 -12.71 33.29 13.50
N LEU A 303 -12.04 32.14 13.35
CA LEU A 303 -12.67 30.89 12.93
C LEU A 303 -13.11 30.06 14.15
N MET A 304 -12.38 30.16 15.26
CA MET A 304 -12.62 29.39 16.49
C MET A 304 -12.06 30.14 17.71
N GLY A 305 -12.70 29.97 18.87
CA GLY A 305 -12.24 30.53 20.15
C GLY A 305 -12.37 32.06 20.24
N ALA A 306 -11.50 32.67 21.04
CA ALA A 306 -11.46 34.10 21.30
C ALA A 306 -10.16 34.74 20.79
N ALA A 307 -10.29 35.90 20.15
CA ALA A 307 -9.19 36.79 19.85
C ALA A 307 -9.64 38.24 20.01
N GLY A 308 -8.70 39.14 20.30
CA GLY A 308 -8.96 40.55 20.55
C GLY A 308 -7.85 41.45 20.03
N ARG A 309 -7.95 42.76 20.32
CA ARG A 309 -6.83 43.69 20.12
C ARG A 309 -6.43 44.37 21.41
N LEU A 310 -5.13 44.57 21.57
CA LEU A 310 -4.53 45.42 22.59
C LEU A 310 -3.78 46.55 21.87
N GLY A 311 -4.46 47.66 21.65
CA GLY A 311 -3.97 48.72 20.76
C GLY A 311 -3.86 48.22 19.31
N PRO A 312 -2.71 48.35 18.63
CA PRO A 312 -2.53 47.80 17.29
C PRO A 312 -2.37 46.26 17.30
N ASN A 313 -1.93 45.69 18.42
CA ASN A 313 -1.52 44.29 18.51
C ASN A 313 -2.72 43.34 18.54
N LEU A 314 -2.54 42.17 17.94
CA LEU A 314 -3.49 41.06 18.00
C LEU A 314 -3.25 40.27 19.29
N ILE A 315 -4.32 39.96 20.03
CA ILE A 315 -4.30 38.98 21.12
C ILE A 315 -4.96 37.70 20.61
N VAL A 316 -4.23 36.60 20.61
CA VAL A 316 -4.72 35.26 20.24
C VAL A 316 -4.69 34.38 21.50
N GLY A 317 -5.85 33.85 21.92
CA GLY A 317 -5.93 32.96 23.08
C GLY A 317 -7.02 33.30 24.10
N GLY A 318 -7.16 32.42 25.09
CA GLY A 318 -8.15 32.50 26.15
C GLY A 318 -8.02 31.37 27.18
N ASP A 319 -8.94 31.31 28.14
CA ASP A 319 -8.83 30.45 29.34
C ASP A 319 -8.86 28.92 29.09
N ALA A 320 -9.32 28.47 27.91
CA ALA A 320 -9.27 27.05 27.50
C ALA A 320 -9.51 26.88 25.98
N GLY A 321 -8.88 25.87 25.39
CA GLY A 321 -9.12 25.41 24.02
C GLY A 321 -8.35 26.17 22.94
N ASP A 322 -8.75 25.93 21.69
CA ASP A 322 -8.11 26.45 20.48
C ASP A 322 -8.72 27.81 20.07
N ASN A 323 -7.90 28.72 19.57
CA ASN A 323 -8.25 30.13 19.32
C ASN A 323 -7.69 30.58 17.97
N LEU A 324 -8.32 30.15 16.87
CA LEU A 324 -7.80 30.28 15.51
C LEU A 324 -8.25 31.58 14.82
N VAL A 325 -7.27 32.36 14.34
CA VAL A 325 -7.43 33.60 13.58
C VAL A 325 -6.78 33.47 12.20
N LEU A 326 -7.59 33.57 11.15
CA LEU A 326 -7.11 33.66 9.76
C LEU A 326 -6.44 35.01 9.50
N LEU A 327 -5.29 35.01 8.84
CA LEU A 327 -4.57 36.21 8.45
C LEU A 327 -5.02 36.67 7.05
N PRO A 328 -5.17 37.98 6.79
CA PRO A 328 -5.39 38.48 5.44
C PRO A 328 -4.10 38.28 4.63
N THR A 329 -4.14 37.44 3.61
CA THR A 329 -2.98 37.15 2.75
C THR A 329 -3.17 37.66 1.33
N PRO A 330 -2.09 38.00 0.61
CA PRO A 330 -2.18 38.22 -0.83
C PRO A 330 -2.70 36.96 -1.54
N ASP A 331 -3.50 37.14 -2.59
CA ASP A 331 -4.00 36.07 -3.45
C ASP A 331 -3.30 36.15 -4.82
N PRO A 332 -2.54 35.11 -5.25
CA PRO A 332 -2.21 33.89 -4.50
C PRO A 332 -1.08 34.10 -3.47
N VAL A 333 -1.10 33.30 -2.41
CA VAL A 333 0.00 33.21 -1.44
C VAL A 333 1.25 32.65 -2.15
N PRO A 334 2.47 33.23 -1.97
CA PRO A 334 3.68 32.73 -2.61
C PRO A 334 3.96 31.25 -2.28
N GLY A 335 4.49 30.51 -3.25
CA GLY A 335 4.87 29.09 -3.06
C GLY A 335 6.14 28.87 -2.24
N SER A 336 6.93 29.93 -2.02
CA SER A 336 8.07 29.95 -1.09
C SER A 336 8.18 31.36 -0.50
N PHE A 337 8.38 31.45 0.82
CA PHE A 337 8.24 32.69 1.57
C PHE A 337 8.94 32.65 2.93
N ARG A 338 9.26 33.83 3.46
CA ARG A 338 9.58 34.07 4.87
C ARG A 338 8.39 34.75 5.54
N LEU A 339 7.82 34.11 6.55
CA LEU A 339 6.78 34.66 7.43
C LEU A 339 7.44 35.07 8.75
N SER A 340 7.52 36.37 9.00
CA SER A 340 8.12 36.94 10.21
C SER A 340 7.03 37.43 11.17
N ILE A 341 7.05 36.92 12.40
CA ILE A 341 6.06 37.19 13.45
C ILE A 341 6.79 37.71 14.68
N VAL A 342 6.34 38.84 15.23
CA VAL A 342 6.82 39.35 16.52
C VAL A 342 5.78 39.01 17.57
N ALA A 343 6.11 38.11 18.50
CA ALA A 343 5.19 37.56 19.48
C ALA A 343 5.69 37.71 20.92
N ARG A 344 4.78 37.90 21.87
CA ARG A 344 5.00 37.84 23.32
C ARG A 344 4.01 36.87 23.95
N ARG A 345 4.53 35.87 24.67
CA ARG A 345 3.71 34.98 25.51
C ARG A 345 3.16 35.77 26.70
N ARG A 346 1.84 35.73 26.93
CA ARG A 346 1.17 36.37 28.08
C ARG A 346 0.74 35.37 29.17
N SER A 347 0.63 34.08 28.84
CA SER A 347 0.27 33.00 29.78
C SER A 347 1.45 32.10 30.13
N LYS A 348 1.39 31.47 31.32
CA LYS A 348 2.40 30.46 31.76
C LYS A 348 2.33 29.14 31.01
N THR A 349 1.18 28.84 30.41
CA THR A 349 0.85 27.58 29.74
C THR A 349 0.42 27.83 28.29
N GLY A 350 0.29 26.74 27.53
CA GLY A 350 -0.27 26.74 26.17
C GLY A 350 0.76 26.90 25.05
N SER A 351 0.38 26.44 23.86
CA SER A 351 1.20 26.49 22.64
C SER A 351 0.75 27.60 21.69
N LEU A 352 1.72 28.16 20.95
CA LEU A 352 1.45 29.02 19.80
C LEU A 352 1.55 28.17 18.52
N ARG A 353 0.52 28.21 17.69
CA ARG A 353 0.39 27.40 16.47
C ARG A 353 0.31 28.32 15.25
N ILE A 354 1.08 28.01 14.23
CA ILE A 354 1.20 28.79 12.99
C ILE A 354 0.80 27.88 11.83
N GLY A 355 -0.36 28.17 11.24
CA GLY A 355 -0.86 27.48 10.05
C GLY A 355 -0.23 28.04 8.79
N LEU A 356 0.44 27.19 8.00
CA LEU A 356 1.09 27.60 6.75
C LEU A 356 0.41 27.02 5.50
N MET A 357 0.46 27.82 4.44
CA MET A 357 -0.02 27.48 3.10
C MET A 357 1.07 26.76 2.31
N VAL A 358 0.70 25.66 1.66
CA VAL A 358 1.55 24.89 0.75
C VAL A 358 0.79 24.68 -0.55
N GLN A 359 1.39 25.07 -1.68
CA GLN A 359 0.77 24.94 -3.01
C GLN A 359 -0.67 25.53 -3.07
N GLY A 360 -0.90 26.66 -2.39
CA GLY A 360 -2.21 27.32 -2.35
C GLY A 360 -3.25 26.69 -1.42
N LYS A 361 -2.89 25.75 -0.55
CA LYS A 361 -3.80 25.15 0.46
C LYS A 361 -3.19 25.16 1.85
N ALA A 362 -4.00 25.43 2.87
CA ALA A 362 -3.57 25.33 4.26
C ALA A 362 -3.31 23.86 4.57
N SER A 363 -2.05 23.53 4.85
CA SER A 363 -1.59 22.14 4.81
C SER A 363 -0.74 21.75 5.99
N VAL A 364 -0.30 22.68 6.84
CA VAL A 364 0.66 22.36 7.89
C VAL A 364 0.54 23.30 9.09
N ILE A 365 0.88 22.80 10.27
CA ILE A 365 1.00 23.59 11.49
C ILE A 365 2.42 23.43 12.04
N LEU A 366 3.10 24.55 12.25
CA LEU A 366 4.21 24.65 13.17
C LEU A 366 3.65 24.96 14.56
N GLU A 367 3.96 24.12 15.54
CA GLU A 367 3.53 24.26 16.92
C GLU A 367 4.75 24.59 17.79
N LEU A 368 4.62 25.60 18.65
CA LEU A 368 5.66 26.10 19.55
C LEU A 368 5.21 25.93 21.01
N ASP A 369 6.07 25.34 21.83
CA ASP A 369 5.86 25.06 23.26
C ASP A 369 4.59 24.22 23.56
N ALA A 370 4.32 23.18 22.78
CA ALA A 370 3.32 22.19 23.14
C ALA A 370 3.81 21.35 24.33
N LEU A 371 2.99 21.29 25.38
CA LEU A 371 3.25 20.44 26.54
C LEU A 371 2.93 18.98 26.18
N VAL A 372 3.97 18.16 26.03
CA VAL A 372 3.85 16.70 25.82
C VAL A 372 4.67 16.02 26.91
N ASP A 373 4.06 15.08 27.64
CA ASP A 373 4.73 14.25 28.65
C ASP A 373 5.64 15.00 29.65
N THR A 374 5.15 16.13 30.16
CA THR A 374 5.79 17.05 31.13
C THR A 374 6.94 17.92 30.61
N THR A 375 7.25 17.87 29.32
CA THR A 375 8.20 18.80 28.66
C THR A 375 7.51 19.63 27.58
N ASP A 376 8.00 20.85 27.36
CA ASP A 376 7.55 21.69 26.24
C ASP A 376 8.28 21.27 24.96
N HIS A 377 7.58 21.29 23.82
CA HIS A 377 8.06 20.78 22.53
C HIS A 377 7.71 21.73 21.38
N SER A 378 8.58 21.81 20.37
CA SER A 378 8.31 22.62 19.17
C SER A 378 8.69 21.87 17.88
N GLY A 379 7.86 22.04 16.82
CA GLY A 379 8.06 21.39 15.52
C GLY A 379 6.79 21.30 14.66
N LEU A 380 6.79 20.40 13.67
CA LEU A 380 5.62 20.06 12.87
C LEU A 380 4.63 19.18 13.65
N SER A 381 3.33 19.42 13.50
CA SER A 381 2.30 18.56 14.11
C SER A 381 2.04 17.27 13.32
N LEU A 382 1.80 17.34 12.00
CA LEU A 382 1.30 16.21 11.20
C LEU A 382 2.02 16.04 9.86
N VAL A 383 2.55 14.84 9.60
CA VAL A 383 3.19 14.46 8.32
C VAL A 383 2.72 13.08 7.87
N ASN A 384 2.13 13.00 6.67
CA ASN A 384 1.38 11.83 6.17
C ASN A 384 0.25 11.39 7.12
N GLY A 385 -0.42 12.33 7.78
CA GLY A 385 -1.47 12.04 8.76
C GLY A 385 -1.00 11.39 10.06
N ARG A 386 0.32 11.25 10.27
CA ARG A 386 0.92 10.81 11.54
C ARG A 386 1.28 12.02 12.39
N ASP A 387 0.88 11.99 13.65
CA ASP A 387 1.23 13.00 14.65
C ASP A 387 2.71 12.82 15.03
N LEU A 388 3.54 13.85 14.81
CA LEU A 388 4.97 13.81 15.13
C LEU A 388 5.27 14.11 16.60
N ARG A 389 4.23 14.34 17.42
CA ARG A 389 4.34 14.45 18.88
C ARG A 389 4.35 13.10 19.57
N ASP A 390 3.94 12.04 18.88
CA ASP A 390 3.95 10.68 19.39
C ASP A 390 5.38 10.07 19.33
N PRO A 391 5.98 9.72 20.49
CA PRO A 391 7.33 9.16 20.57
C PRO A 391 7.54 7.86 19.77
N GLU A 392 6.47 7.14 19.40
CA GLU A 392 6.54 5.93 18.57
C GLU A 392 6.81 6.24 17.08
N TYR A 393 6.50 7.45 16.61
CA TYR A 393 6.60 7.85 15.19
C TYR A 393 7.62 8.97 14.91
N GLY A 394 8.08 9.71 15.93
CA GLY A 394 9.17 10.67 15.85
C GLY A 394 9.39 11.42 17.16
N GLU A 395 10.53 12.12 17.30
CA GLU A 395 10.68 13.10 18.38
C GLU A 395 10.30 14.51 17.88
N PRO A 396 9.55 15.31 18.66
CA PRO A 396 9.50 16.75 18.45
C PRO A 396 10.91 17.30 18.51
N THR A 397 11.30 18.01 17.46
CA THR A 397 12.71 18.16 17.10
C THR A 397 13.42 19.21 17.95
N HIS A 398 12.66 20.07 18.64
CA HIS A 398 13.14 20.85 19.77
C HIS A 398 12.43 20.39 21.06
N LYS A 399 13.22 20.15 22.12
CA LYS A 399 12.76 19.82 23.48
C LYS A 399 13.17 20.94 24.43
N GLY A 400 12.19 21.51 25.12
CA GLY A 400 12.37 22.70 25.96
C GLY A 400 11.49 23.86 25.48
N ARG A 401 11.31 24.84 26.37
CA ARG A 401 10.54 26.06 26.12
C ARG A 401 11.34 27.03 25.27
N LEU A 402 10.75 27.52 24.19
CA LEU A 402 11.27 28.56 23.30
C LEU A 402 10.76 29.96 23.67
N LEU A 403 9.51 30.10 24.12
CA LEU A 403 8.89 31.40 24.37
C LEU A 403 8.75 31.66 25.88
N GLU A 404 9.52 32.62 26.40
CA GLU A 404 9.46 33.02 27.81
C GLU A 404 8.26 33.97 28.08
N GLU A 405 7.61 33.81 29.24
CA GLU A 405 6.47 34.64 29.63
C GLU A 405 6.90 36.11 29.79
N GLY A 406 6.20 37.02 29.08
CA GLY A 406 6.50 38.44 29.09
C GLY A 406 7.65 38.89 28.17
N GLN A 407 8.48 37.96 27.66
CA GLN A 407 9.51 38.26 26.68
C GLN A 407 8.92 38.39 25.27
N THR A 408 9.52 39.26 24.46
CA THR A 408 9.20 39.40 23.03
C THR A 408 10.22 38.62 22.21
N HIS A 409 9.75 37.79 21.29
CA HIS A 409 10.55 36.96 20.40
C HIS A 409 10.22 37.29 18.94
N LEU A 410 11.23 37.19 18.06
CA LEU A 410 11.07 37.19 16.61
C LEU A 410 11.05 35.75 16.11
N LEU A 411 9.91 35.32 15.57
CA LEU A 411 9.74 34.02 14.93
C LEU A 411 9.83 34.22 13.41
N CYS A 412 10.66 33.44 12.72
CA CYS A 412 10.67 33.41 11.26
C CYS A 412 10.40 31.98 10.77
N CYS A 413 9.26 31.77 10.12
CA CYS A 413 8.96 30.54 9.40
C CYS A 413 9.37 30.71 7.93
N ILE A 414 10.28 29.89 7.45
CA ILE A 414 10.83 29.95 6.10
C ILE A 414 10.39 28.70 5.34
N LEU A 415 9.63 28.86 4.26
CA LEU A 415 9.23 27.78 3.36
C LEU A 415 9.98 27.95 2.04
N SER A 416 10.91 27.04 1.76
CA SER A 416 11.81 27.10 0.60
C SER A 416 11.76 25.78 -0.15
N GLY A 417 10.94 25.69 -1.21
CA GLY A 417 10.75 24.47 -1.99
C GLY A 417 10.32 23.27 -1.13
N PRO A 418 11.12 22.18 -1.02
CA PRO A 418 10.82 21.01 -0.19
C PRO A 418 11.23 21.17 1.29
N THR A 419 11.67 22.37 1.71
CA THR A 419 12.19 22.61 3.06
C THR A 419 11.34 23.61 3.84
N LEU A 420 11.24 23.37 5.14
CA LEU A 420 10.58 24.25 6.10
C LEU A 420 11.53 24.47 7.28
N GLU A 421 11.75 25.72 7.66
CA GLU A 421 12.63 26.10 8.76
C GLU A 421 11.93 27.09 9.70
N LEU A 422 12.22 26.97 10.99
CA LEU A 422 11.77 27.88 12.04
C LEU A 422 13.02 28.45 12.73
N GLU A 423 13.17 29.77 12.65
CA GLU A 423 14.12 30.54 13.43
C GLU A 423 13.39 31.23 14.59
N VAL A 424 13.98 31.20 15.79
CA VAL A 424 13.55 32.03 16.94
C VAL A 424 14.73 32.91 17.32
N ASP A 425 14.50 34.23 17.35
CA ASP A 425 15.51 35.26 17.62
C ASP A 425 16.79 35.08 16.77
N LYS A 426 16.59 34.82 15.47
CA LYS A 426 17.64 34.53 14.45
C LYS A 426 18.43 33.24 14.68
N THR A 427 18.02 32.39 15.62
CA THR A 427 18.59 31.05 15.82
C THR A 427 17.68 30.02 15.16
N SER A 428 18.21 29.24 14.22
CA SER A 428 17.48 28.07 13.67
C SER A 428 17.25 27.04 14.77
N VAL A 429 15.98 26.85 15.15
CA VAL A 429 15.57 25.91 16.21
C VAL A 429 14.99 24.62 15.63
N TYR A 430 14.54 24.66 14.38
CA TYR A 430 13.96 23.51 13.69
C TYR A 430 14.09 23.65 12.17
N ARG A 431 14.48 22.55 11.50
CA ARG A 431 14.48 22.43 10.04
C ARG A 431 13.96 21.05 9.63
N TRP A 432 13.07 21.04 8.65
CA TRP A 432 12.48 19.86 8.02
C TRP A 432 12.71 19.90 6.51
N ALA A 433 12.94 18.72 5.92
CA ALA A 433 13.05 18.54 4.49
C ALA A 433 12.25 17.30 4.08
N GLY A 434 11.34 17.44 3.12
CA GLY A 434 10.47 16.35 2.68
C GLY A 434 9.50 16.77 1.58
N ASP A 435 8.63 15.84 1.19
CA ASP A 435 7.57 16.16 0.24
C ASP A 435 6.48 16.97 0.94
N VAL A 436 6.44 18.29 0.68
CA VAL A 436 5.46 19.22 1.25
C VAL A 436 4.00 18.81 0.96
N ARG A 437 3.74 17.98 -0.07
CA ARG A 437 2.41 17.42 -0.36
C ARG A 437 1.95 16.37 0.66
N THR A 438 2.82 15.96 1.58
CA THR A 438 2.50 15.02 2.68
C THR A 438 2.01 15.70 3.95
N LEU A 439 2.19 17.02 4.06
CA LEU A 439 1.78 17.81 5.21
C LEU A 439 0.25 17.90 5.25
N ARG A 440 -0.37 17.72 6.43
CA ARG A 440 -1.82 17.85 6.60
C ARG A 440 -2.15 18.68 7.84
N LEU A 441 -3.26 19.42 7.79
CA LEU A 441 -3.89 19.96 8.99
C LEU A 441 -4.59 18.85 9.80
N PRO A 442 -4.70 19.00 11.14
CA PRO A 442 -5.54 18.15 11.96
C PRO A 442 -7.01 18.17 11.49
N SER A 443 -7.72 17.06 11.66
CA SER A 443 -9.10 16.88 11.19
C SER A 443 -10.11 17.87 11.77
N HIS A 444 -9.85 18.48 12.93
CA HIS A 444 -10.72 19.48 13.54
C HIS A 444 -10.58 20.89 12.92
N ILE A 445 -9.51 21.16 12.18
CA ILE A 445 -9.21 22.48 11.57
C ILE A 445 -8.79 22.38 10.09
N ASN A 446 -9.02 21.23 9.46
CA ASN A 446 -8.72 20.97 8.02
C ASN A 446 -9.58 21.78 7.03
N HIS A 447 -10.48 22.62 7.52
CA HIS A 447 -11.35 23.52 6.78
C HIS A 447 -10.86 24.98 6.79
N ALA A 448 -9.72 25.27 7.42
CA ALA A 448 -9.10 26.60 7.36
C ALA A 448 -8.54 26.85 5.94
N GLU A 449 -8.87 27.99 5.33
CA GLU A 449 -8.44 28.36 3.98
C GLU A 449 -7.55 29.62 4.01
N GLY A 450 -6.33 29.50 4.55
CA GLY A 450 -5.37 30.61 4.60
C GLY A 450 -4.18 30.36 5.52
N LEU A 451 -3.29 31.35 5.63
CA LEU A 451 -2.37 31.42 6.76
C LEU A 451 -3.17 31.75 8.02
N PHE A 452 -2.82 31.15 9.16
CA PHE A 452 -3.49 31.42 10.43
C PHE A 452 -2.53 31.42 11.62
N LEU A 453 -2.93 32.13 12.67
CA LEU A 453 -2.36 32.00 14.01
C LEU A 453 -3.40 31.39 14.92
N ASP A 454 -2.95 30.58 15.87
CA ASP A 454 -3.81 29.87 16.79
C ASP A 454 -3.09 29.67 18.13
N ALA A 455 -3.84 29.71 19.22
CA ALA A 455 -3.31 29.54 20.57
C ALA A 455 -4.14 28.49 21.31
N GLN A 456 -3.48 27.41 21.73
CA GLN A 456 -4.09 26.32 22.49
C GLN A 456 -3.71 26.45 23.97
N ASP A 457 -4.71 26.59 24.86
CA ASP A 457 -4.57 26.66 26.33
C ASP A 457 -3.57 27.74 26.84
N GLY A 458 -3.46 28.83 26.08
CA GLY A 458 -2.58 29.96 26.37
C GLY A 458 -2.99 31.24 25.63
N GLU A 459 -2.32 32.34 25.94
CA GLU A 459 -2.56 33.67 25.38
C GLU A 459 -1.26 34.30 24.88
N PHE A 460 -1.28 34.82 23.65
CA PHE A 460 -0.14 35.42 22.97
C PHE A 460 -0.52 36.78 22.37
N GLU A 461 0.37 37.74 22.53
CA GLU A 461 0.28 39.06 21.90
C GLU A 461 1.20 39.12 20.69
N ILE A 462 0.63 39.43 19.52
CA ILE A 462 1.31 39.49 18.25
C ILE A 462 1.37 40.95 17.79
N ALA A 463 2.57 41.51 17.70
CA ALA A 463 2.79 42.92 17.39
C ALA A 463 2.87 43.20 15.88
N SER A 464 3.36 42.25 15.09
CA SER A 464 3.42 42.34 13.62
C SER A 464 3.49 40.97 12.99
N VAL A 465 2.91 40.81 11.80
CA VAL A 465 3.03 39.62 10.95
C VAL A 465 3.36 40.05 9.54
N ARG A 466 4.52 39.68 9.00
CA ARG A 466 4.96 40.06 7.65
C ARG A 466 5.25 38.84 6.80
N LEU A 467 4.73 38.85 5.58
CA LEU A 467 4.94 37.81 4.58
C LEU A 467 5.81 38.37 3.44
N GLU A 468 6.96 37.75 3.22
CA GLU A 468 7.92 38.14 2.17
C GLU A 468 8.10 36.98 1.20
N PRO A 469 7.85 37.15 -0.12
CA PRO A 469 8.19 36.13 -1.11
C PRO A 469 9.69 35.86 -1.11
N GLU A 470 10.10 34.60 -1.15
CA GLU A 470 11.52 34.26 -1.19
C GLU A 470 12.08 34.51 -2.60
N VAL A 471 12.82 35.61 -2.77
CA VAL A 471 13.53 35.93 -4.01
C VAL A 471 14.88 35.23 -4.00
N PHE A 472 15.08 34.32 -4.96
CA PHE A 472 16.32 33.56 -5.12
C PHE A 472 17.42 34.45 -5.72
N GLU A 473 18.14 35.20 -4.88
CA GLU A 473 19.39 35.84 -5.31
C GLU A 473 20.49 34.79 -5.46
N LEU A 474 20.90 34.54 -6.71
CA LEU A 474 22.03 33.66 -7.04
C LEU A 474 23.33 34.24 -6.45
N PRO A 475 24.05 33.52 -5.56
CA PRO A 475 25.32 34.00 -5.05
C PRO A 475 26.41 33.89 -6.14
N GLY A 476 26.80 35.03 -6.72
CA GLY A 476 28.03 35.16 -7.49
C GLY A 476 27.90 35.17 -9.02
N GLY A 477 27.01 36.01 -9.56
CA GLY A 477 27.08 36.41 -10.97
C GLY A 477 28.29 37.32 -11.24
N GLY A 478 29.44 36.74 -11.57
CA GLY A 478 30.55 37.48 -12.19
C GLY A 478 30.24 37.79 -13.66
N ASP A 479 30.60 38.99 -14.13
CA ASP A 479 30.21 39.52 -15.44
C ASP A 479 30.44 38.55 -16.61
N GLY A 480 29.37 38.32 -17.38
CA GLY A 480 29.38 37.41 -18.54
C GLY A 480 28.04 37.41 -19.28
N GLY A 481 27.55 38.59 -19.65
CA GLY A 481 26.19 38.75 -20.17
C GLY A 481 25.94 38.04 -21.50
N PHE A 482 24.77 37.40 -21.61
CA PHE A 482 24.12 37.09 -22.89
C PHE A 482 22.66 37.56 -22.89
N ALA A 483 22.19 37.90 -24.09
CA ALA A 483 21.07 38.80 -24.31
C ALA A 483 19.72 38.32 -23.75
N THR A 484 18.96 39.27 -23.21
CA THR A 484 17.52 39.14 -22.99
C THR A 484 16.79 38.96 -24.32
N THR A 485 15.96 37.92 -24.44
CA THR A 485 14.87 37.90 -25.41
C THR A 485 13.57 37.67 -24.67
N LYS A 486 12.63 38.62 -24.78
CA LYS A 486 11.28 38.49 -24.24
C LYS A 486 10.43 37.69 -25.22
N GLU A 487 9.82 36.60 -24.77
CA GLU A 487 8.49 36.20 -25.24
C GLU A 487 7.60 35.91 -24.02
N ASN A 488 6.30 36.13 -24.18
CA ASN A 488 5.34 36.21 -23.08
C ASN A 488 4.52 34.92 -22.95
N GLY A 489 4.19 34.57 -21.70
CA GLY A 489 2.92 33.91 -21.37
C GLY A 489 2.98 32.44 -21.00
N ALA A 490 2.28 32.10 -19.90
CA ALA A 490 1.96 30.73 -19.45
C ALA A 490 3.14 29.85 -18.98
N GLY A 491 3.95 30.35 -18.04
CA GLY A 491 4.80 29.53 -17.18
C GLY A 491 4.25 29.42 -15.76
N VAL A 492 3.55 28.34 -15.43
CA VAL A 492 3.21 28.03 -14.02
C VAL A 492 4.49 27.56 -13.34
N LEU A 493 4.93 28.28 -12.30
CA LEU A 493 6.19 28.00 -11.60
C LEU A 493 6.12 26.68 -10.82
N SER A 494 6.53 25.58 -11.46
CA SER A 494 6.77 24.30 -10.82
C SER A 494 8.05 24.34 -9.98
N GLY A 495 7.98 23.92 -8.72
CA GLY A 495 9.15 23.74 -7.84
C GLY A 495 10.00 22.52 -8.20
N ARG A 496 10.35 22.37 -9.48
CA ARG A 496 11.17 21.29 -10.06
C ARG A 496 12.38 21.91 -10.76
N TRP A 497 13.49 21.18 -10.80
CA TRP A 497 14.67 21.63 -11.54
C TRP A 497 14.46 21.49 -13.05
N GLU A 498 15.09 22.36 -13.85
CA GLU A 498 15.16 22.12 -15.29
C GLU A 498 15.92 20.83 -15.60
N ARG A 499 15.48 20.10 -16.63
CA ARG A 499 16.20 18.90 -17.08
C ARG A 499 17.60 19.32 -17.56
N PRO A 500 18.70 18.74 -17.04
CA PRO A 500 20.04 19.05 -17.52
C PRO A 500 20.23 18.73 -19.01
N ALA A 501 21.04 19.54 -19.69
CA ALA A 501 21.41 19.31 -21.08
C ALA A 501 22.22 18.00 -21.23
N ASP A 502 22.00 17.28 -22.33
CA ASP A 502 22.61 15.96 -22.54
C ASP A 502 24.16 16.01 -22.58
N SER A 503 24.77 17.14 -22.97
CA SER A 503 26.22 17.39 -22.90
C SER A 503 26.77 17.40 -21.48
N ASP A 504 26.04 18.04 -20.58
CA ASP A 504 26.44 18.24 -19.19
C ASP A 504 26.20 16.95 -18.41
N LEU A 505 25.08 16.28 -18.72
CA LEU A 505 24.75 14.95 -18.22
C LEU A 505 25.84 13.92 -18.61
N ALA A 506 26.33 13.92 -19.85
CA ALA A 506 27.42 13.03 -20.26
C ALA A 506 28.72 13.25 -19.46
N THR A 507 29.01 14.51 -19.13
CA THR A 507 30.15 14.89 -18.27
C THR A 507 29.95 14.42 -16.83
N ALA A 508 28.75 14.64 -16.28
CA ALA A 508 28.39 14.21 -14.93
C ALA A 508 28.38 12.68 -14.77
N VAL A 509 27.80 11.94 -15.73
CA VAL A 509 27.83 10.48 -15.78
C VAL A 509 29.26 9.95 -15.85
N SER A 510 30.16 10.61 -16.62
CA SER A 510 31.57 10.24 -16.66
C SER A 510 32.27 10.40 -15.30
N LYS A 511 31.92 11.47 -14.55
CA LYS A 511 32.39 11.68 -13.17
C LYS A 511 31.84 10.61 -12.22
N VAL A 512 30.54 10.29 -12.28
CA VAL A 512 29.90 9.23 -11.49
C VAL A 512 30.58 7.88 -11.75
N ARG A 513 30.75 7.47 -13.01
CA ARG A 513 31.40 6.20 -13.37
C ARG A 513 32.85 6.11 -12.87
N LYS A 514 33.58 7.23 -12.81
CA LYS A 514 34.92 7.30 -12.24
C LYS A 514 34.93 7.13 -10.71
N VAL A 515 33.97 7.74 -10.00
CA VAL A 515 33.83 7.60 -8.55
C VAL A 515 33.48 6.15 -8.15
N PHE A 516 32.58 5.51 -8.89
CA PHE A 516 32.11 4.15 -8.63
C PHE A 516 32.87 3.06 -9.42
N GLN A 517 34.05 3.36 -9.98
CA GLN A 517 34.76 2.48 -10.94
C GLN A 517 34.96 1.03 -10.45
N ASP A 518 35.20 0.84 -9.14
CA ASP A 518 35.40 -0.48 -8.52
C ASP A 518 34.12 -1.32 -8.41
N ASP A 519 32.95 -0.71 -8.52
CA ASP A 519 31.66 -1.40 -8.66
C ASP A 519 31.33 -1.64 -10.14
N TYR A 520 31.60 -0.68 -11.03
CA TYR A 520 31.33 -0.80 -12.47
C TYR A 520 32.10 -1.95 -13.16
N ARG A 521 33.30 -2.30 -12.67
CA ARG A 521 34.11 -3.41 -13.19
C ARG A 521 33.41 -4.78 -13.15
N PHE A 522 32.40 -4.95 -12.29
CA PHE A 522 31.65 -6.19 -12.18
C PHE A 522 30.45 -6.20 -13.12
N ASN A 523 30.31 -7.26 -13.92
CA ASN A 523 29.28 -7.38 -14.96
C ASN A 523 28.21 -8.47 -14.70
N ALA A 524 28.28 -9.17 -13.56
CA ALA A 524 27.22 -10.11 -13.18
C ALA A 524 25.93 -9.35 -12.79
N PRO A 525 24.71 -9.84 -13.12
CA PRO A 525 23.46 -9.15 -12.80
C PRO A 525 23.31 -8.78 -11.32
N ALA A 526 23.66 -9.69 -10.41
CA ALA A 526 23.64 -9.41 -8.96
C ALA A 526 24.57 -8.26 -8.56
N ALA A 527 25.73 -8.12 -9.21
CA ALA A 527 26.65 -7.01 -8.97
C ALA A 527 26.13 -5.68 -9.55
N LYS A 528 25.46 -5.72 -10.73
CA LYS A 528 24.76 -4.55 -11.27
C LYS A 528 23.61 -4.09 -10.38
N GLY A 529 22.85 -5.02 -9.79
CA GLY A 529 21.83 -4.70 -8.79
C GLY A 529 22.40 -4.04 -7.52
N LEU A 530 23.54 -4.52 -7.01
CA LEU A 530 24.22 -3.89 -5.87
C LEU A 530 24.75 -2.48 -6.21
N LEU A 531 25.31 -2.29 -7.41
CA LEU A 531 25.71 -0.98 -7.93
C LEU A 531 24.49 -0.04 -8.03
N ALA A 532 23.37 -0.52 -8.56
CA ALA A 532 22.14 0.26 -8.67
C ALA A 532 21.63 0.75 -7.30
N VAL A 533 21.63 -0.12 -6.28
CA VAL A 533 21.24 0.26 -4.91
C VAL A 533 22.16 1.33 -4.33
N LYS A 534 23.47 1.25 -4.59
CA LYS A 534 24.43 2.29 -4.18
C LYS A 534 24.13 3.62 -4.88
N LEU A 535 24.07 3.62 -6.21
CA LEU A 535 23.81 4.82 -7.02
C LEU A 535 22.47 5.47 -6.67
N PHE A 536 21.40 4.68 -6.49
CA PHE A 536 20.08 5.20 -6.13
C PHE A 536 20.09 5.88 -4.76
N LYS A 537 20.71 5.26 -3.75
CA LYS A 537 20.85 5.88 -2.41
C LYS A 537 21.65 7.18 -2.48
N THR A 538 22.81 7.17 -3.13
CA THR A 538 23.63 8.37 -3.29
C THR A 538 22.88 9.46 -4.04
N GLY A 539 22.20 9.13 -5.15
CA GLY A 539 21.40 10.09 -5.92
C GLY A 539 20.19 10.64 -5.15
N ARG A 540 19.54 9.82 -4.31
CA ARG A 540 18.41 10.28 -3.48
C ARG A 540 18.86 11.31 -2.44
N ASP A 541 20.08 11.19 -1.94
CA ASP A 541 20.66 12.04 -0.90
C ASP A 541 21.56 13.17 -1.49
N GLU A 542 21.73 13.22 -2.82
CA GLU A 542 22.50 14.25 -3.54
C GLU A 542 21.68 15.53 -3.74
N PHE A 543 22.31 16.69 -3.59
CA PHE A 543 21.67 18.01 -3.66
C PHE A 543 22.00 18.78 -4.95
N ASP A 544 23.13 18.48 -5.61
CA ASP A 544 23.44 19.06 -6.93
C ASP A 544 22.51 18.47 -8.02
N PRO A 545 21.68 19.27 -8.72
CA PRO A 545 20.69 18.74 -9.66
C PRO A 545 21.32 17.95 -10.82
N LEU A 546 22.45 18.42 -11.34
CA LEU A 546 23.14 17.73 -12.44
C LEU A 546 23.69 16.36 -12.01
N THR A 547 24.40 16.31 -10.87
CA THR A 547 24.96 15.07 -10.32
C THR A 547 23.86 14.12 -9.85
N ARG A 548 22.78 14.63 -9.26
CA ARG A 548 21.59 13.86 -8.86
C ARG A 548 20.92 13.20 -10.06
N TYR A 549 20.67 13.95 -11.14
CA TYR A 549 20.10 13.39 -12.37
C TYR A 549 21.01 12.29 -12.93
N ALA A 550 22.32 12.52 -12.97
CA ALA A 550 23.30 11.52 -13.43
C ALA A 550 23.32 10.24 -12.57
N LEU A 551 23.31 10.37 -11.24
CA LEU A 551 23.29 9.25 -10.30
C LEU A 551 22.01 8.42 -10.42
N LEU A 552 20.84 9.07 -10.49
CA LEU A 552 19.56 8.37 -10.63
C LEU A 552 19.41 7.72 -12.02
N SER A 553 19.92 8.37 -13.09
CA SER A 553 19.95 7.78 -14.43
C SER A 553 20.80 6.52 -14.47
N GLU A 554 22.03 6.59 -13.96
CA GLU A 554 22.94 5.42 -13.89
C GLU A 554 22.41 4.34 -12.94
N ALA A 555 21.69 4.70 -11.87
CA ALA A 555 21.03 3.75 -11.00
C ALA A 555 19.94 2.96 -11.76
N SER A 556 19.14 3.64 -12.58
CA SER A 556 18.12 3.01 -13.43
C SER A 556 18.76 2.05 -14.45
N GLU A 557 19.81 2.49 -15.14
CA GLU A 557 20.58 1.67 -16.07
C GLU A 557 21.16 0.41 -15.41
N ALA A 558 21.79 0.56 -14.24
CA ALA A 558 22.35 -0.55 -13.47
C ALA A 558 21.25 -1.50 -12.95
N ALA A 559 20.08 -0.98 -12.56
CA ALA A 559 18.95 -1.78 -12.10
C ALA A 559 18.36 -2.63 -13.24
N ILE A 560 18.16 -2.05 -14.42
CA ILE A 560 17.76 -2.78 -15.64
C ILE A 560 18.77 -3.88 -15.96
N ALA A 561 20.07 -3.57 -15.94
CA ALA A 561 21.13 -4.55 -16.18
C ALA A 561 21.22 -5.65 -15.10
N GLY A 562 20.76 -5.36 -13.88
CA GLY A 562 20.59 -6.32 -12.79
C GLY A 562 19.29 -7.14 -12.84
N GLY A 563 18.32 -6.73 -13.66
CA GLY A 563 16.99 -7.33 -13.76
C GLY A 563 15.98 -6.82 -12.72
N ASP A 564 16.32 -5.79 -11.94
CA ASP A 564 15.49 -5.18 -10.89
C ASP A 564 14.65 -4.03 -11.48
N LEU A 565 13.45 -4.37 -11.96
CA LEU A 565 12.54 -3.37 -12.53
C LEU A 565 12.02 -2.39 -11.48
N THR A 566 11.82 -2.85 -10.24
CA THR A 566 11.28 -2.02 -9.15
C THR A 566 12.21 -0.87 -8.83
N LEU A 567 13.51 -1.14 -8.67
CA LEU A 567 14.50 -0.11 -8.40
C LEU A 567 14.71 0.82 -9.60
N ALA A 568 14.69 0.29 -10.83
CA ALA A 568 14.75 1.09 -12.04
C ALA A 568 13.58 2.09 -12.12
N TRP A 569 12.37 1.60 -11.84
CA TRP A 569 11.15 2.40 -11.78
C TRP A 569 11.21 3.50 -10.71
N GLN A 570 11.67 3.16 -9.50
CA GLN A 570 11.87 4.14 -8.41
C GLN A 570 12.88 5.23 -8.80
N ALA A 571 13.94 4.89 -9.53
CA ALA A 571 14.89 5.86 -10.05
C ALA A 571 14.24 6.79 -11.10
N ALA A 572 13.46 6.26 -12.04
CA ALA A 572 12.72 7.06 -13.02
C ALA A 572 11.65 7.96 -12.38
N GLU A 573 10.92 7.48 -11.36
CA GLU A 573 9.97 8.30 -10.60
C GLU A 573 10.65 9.41 -9.81
N ALA A 574 11.83 9.15 -9.22
CA ALA A 574 12.61 10.17 -8.53
C ALA A 574 13.06 11.30 -9.47
N ILE A 575 13.39 10.99 -10.72
CA ILE A 575 13.69 12.02 -11.74
C ILE A 575 12.39 12.68 -12.22
N GLY A 576 11.35 11.91 -12.60
CA GLY A 576 10.04 12.43 -13.05
C GLY A 576 9.32 13.36 -12.07
N SER A 577 9.58 13.20 -10.77
CA SER A 577 9.06 14.08 -9.71
C SER A 577 9.94 15.30 -9.42
N SER A 578 11.27 15.21 -9.65
CA SER A 578 12.22 16.28 -9.32
C SER A 578 12.50 17.27 -10.47
N TYR A 579 12.26 16.88 -11.73
CA TYR A 579 12.62 17.68 -12.91
C TYR A 579 11.42 18.06 -13.79
N ASN A 580 11.53 19.19 -14.49
CA ASN A 580 10.61 19.61 -15.55
C ASN A 580 10.83 18.71 -16.77
N MET A 581 9.90 17.76 -16.97
CA MET A 581 9.93 16.76 -18.02
C MET A 581 8.51 16.35 -18.41
N GLU A 582 8.37 15.82 -19.62
CA GLU A 582 7.16 15.17 -20.10
C GLU A 582 6.67 14.08 -19.13
N PRO A 583 5.40 14.12 -18.68
CA PRO A 583 4.81 13.08 -17.86
C PRO A 583 4.94 11.69 -18.50
N PHE A 584 5.14 10.66 -17.67
CA PHE A 584 5.14 9.23 -18.04
C PHE A 584 6.26 8.76 -18.99
N ALA A 585 6.87 9.65 -19.77
CA ALA A 585 7.82 9.34 -20.83
C ALA A 585 9.00 8.47 -20.36
N GLN A 586 9.59 8.77 -19.20
CA GLN A 586 10.70 7.98 -18.67
C GLN A 586 10.28 6.55 -18.29
N GLN A 587 9.10 6.35 -17.69
CA GLN A 587 8.62 5.03 -17.27
C GLN A 587 8.26 4.15 -18.49
N ALA A 588 7.68 4.75 -19.53
CA ALA A 588 7.40 4.06 -20.79
C ALA A 588 8.69 3.60 -21.51
N VAL A 589 9.67 4.50 -21.66
CA VAL A 589 10.99 4.17 -22.26
C VAL A 589 11.74 3.12 -21.43
N LEU A 590 11.64 3.19 -20.10
CA LEU A 590 12.24 2.23 -19.18
C LEU A 590 11.64 0.84 -19.32
N LEU A 591 10.30 0.73 -19.42
CA LEU A 591 9.63 -0.55 -19.68
C LEU A 591 10.02 -1.13 -21.03
N GLU A 592 10.05 -0.32 -22.08
CA GLU A 592 10.46 -0.76 -23.41
C GLU A 592 11.86 -1.39 -23.37
N LYS A 593 12.80 -0.67 -22.77
CA LYS A 593 14.19 -1.10 -22.61
C LYS A 593 14.32 -2.37 -21.76
N TYR A 594 13.57 -2.48 -20.68
CA TYR A 594 13.56 -3.65 -19.82
C TYR A 594 12.98 -4.89 -20.53
N LEU A 595 11.86 -4.72 -21.24
CA LEU A 595 11.15 -5.79 -21.96
C LEU A 595 11.84 -6.23 -23.26
N ALA A 596 12.66 -5.37 -23.85
CA ALA A 596 13.57 -5.72 -24.94
C ALA A 596 14.68 -6.71 -24.49
N GLY A 597 15.01 -6.71 -23.19
CA GLY A 597 15.97 -7.63 -22.59
C GLY A 597 15.50 -9.08 -22.44
N ARG A 598 16.37 -9.94 -21.92
CA ARG A 598 16.02 -11.33 -21.54
C ARG A 598 15.28 -11.33 -20.20
N THR A 599 13.95 -11.30 -20.25
CA THR A 599 13.08 -11.34 -19.07
C THR A 599 12.58 -12.75 -18.74
N THR A 600 12.34 -13.04 -17.46
CA THR A 600 11.57 -14.22 -17.00
C THR A 600 10.06 -14.01 -17.16
N ALA A 601 9.25 -15.03 -16.83
CA ALA A 601 7.79 -14.87 -16.78
C ALA A 601 7.37 -13.86 -15.69
N ASP A 602 7.94 -13.99 -14.49
CA ASP A 602 7.63 -13.13 -13.34
C ASP A 602 8.03 -11.67 -13.60
N GLN A 603 9.18 -11.45 -14.25
CA GLN A 603 9.64 -10.11 -14.63
C GLN A 603 8.70 -9.44 -15.66
N ARG A 604 8.12 -10.21 -16.60
CA ARG A 604 7.10 -9.70 -17.51
C ARG A 604 5.77 -9.43 -16.80
N MET A 605 5.41 -10.26 -15.83
CA MET A 605 4.20 -10.04 -15.01
C MET A 605 4.35 -8.76 -14.16
N LEU A 606 5.51 -8.54 -13.55
CA LEU A 606 5.83 -7.31 -12.81
C LEU A 606 5.77 -6.07 -13.70
N ALA A 607 6.30 -6.15 -14.93
CA ALA A 607 6.21 -5.08 -15.91
C ALA A 607 4.77 -4.69 -16.25
N VAL A 608 3.88 -5.68 -16.43
CA VAL A 608 2.43 -5.43 -16.60
C VAL A 608 1.83 -4.78 -15.35
N GLN A 609 2.14 -5.29 -14.17
CA GLN A 609 1.61 -4.77 -12.91
C GLN A 609 1.97 -3.30 -12.66
N LEU A 610 3.21 -2.89 -12.96
CA LEU A 610 3.66 -1.50 -12.83
C LEU A 610 3.09 -0.60 -13.94
N ALA A 611 2.85 -1.14 -15.13
CA ALA A 611 2.34 -0.38 -16.27
C ALA A 611 0.83 -0.10 -16.21
N MET A 612 0.02 -0.96 -15.57
CA MET A 612 -1.44 -0.75 -15.52
C MET A 612 -1.84 0.60 -14.89
N PRO A 613 -1.34 1.01 -13.70
CA PRO A 613 -1.64 2.33 -13.14
C PRO A 613 -1.08 3.50 -13.98
N LEU A 614 -0.06 3.24 -14.81
CA LEU A 614 0.51 4.24 -15.71
C LEU A 614 -0.40 4.47 -16.92
N LEU A 615 -1.00 3.41 -17.47
CA LEU A 615 -2.02 3.48 -18.52
C LEU A 615 -3.25 4.27 -18.05
N ASP A 616 -3.75 4.00 -16.85
CA ASP A 616 -4.90 4.71 -16.30
C ASP A 616 -4.61 6.22 -16.11
N GLN A 617 -3.37 6.58 -15.74
CA GLN A 617 -2.91 7.97 -15.66
C GLN A 617 -2.75 8.62 -17.03
N MET A 618 -2.20 7.91 -18.02
CA MET A 618 -2.09 8.39 -19.40
C MET A 618 -3.48 8.64 -20.01
N GLU A 619 -4.44 7.74 -19.80
CA GLU A 619 -5.83 7.91 -20.26
C GLU A 619 -6.51 9.11 -19.60
N THR A 620 -6.39 9.26 -18.29
CA THR A 620 -6.91 10.41 -17.54
C THR A 620 -6.28 11.74 -17.98
N ALA A 621 -5.03 11.71 -18.47
CA ALA A 621 -4.34 12.85 -19.04
C ALA A 621 -4.58 13.06 -20.55
N HIS A 622 -5.50 12.30 -21.17
CA HIS A 622 -5.76 12.24 -22.61
C HIS A 622 -4.54 11.91 -23.49
N ARG A 623 -3.50 11.29 -22.91
CA ARG A 623 -2.25 10.87 -23.60
C ARG A 623 -2.45 9.54 -24.34
N PHE A 624 -3.47 9.50 -25.20
CA PHE A 624 -3.94 8.25 -25.82
C PHE A 624 -2.89 7.57 -26.72
N ASP A 625 -2.04 8.35 -27.41
CA ASP A 625 -0.95 7.78 -28.22
C ASP A 625 0.13 7.11 -27.37
N ASP A 626 0.50 7.70 -26.23
CA ASP A 626 1.47 7.10 -25.30
C ASP A 626 0.89 5.84 -24.63
N ALA A 627 -0.39 5.87 -24.25
CA ALA A 627 -1.09 4.70 -23.73
C ALA A 627 -1.16 3.57 -24.76
N ALA A 628 -1.36 3.88 -26.04
CA ALA A 628 -1.39 2.90 -27.12
C ALA A 628 0.00 2.28 -27.36
N GLY A 629 1.05 3.11 -27.35
CA GLY A 629 2.44 2.65 -27.42
C GLY A 629 2.80 1.72 -26.26
N LEU A 630 2.40 2.07 -25.03
CA LEU A 630 2.62 1.23 -23.85
C LEU A 630 1.82 -0.08 -23.92
N LEU A 631 0.54 -0.06 -24.34
CA LEU A 631 -0.26 -1.27 -24.53
C LEU A 631 0.33 -2.22 -25.58
N ASP A 632 0.90 -1.73 -26.68
CA ASP A 632 1.61 -2.57 -27.66
C ASP A 632 2.82 -3.27 -27.04
N GLN A 633 3.62 -2.57 -26.22
CA GLN A 633 4.73 -3.19 -25.47
C GLN A 633 4.24 -4.27 -24.50
N LEU A 634 3.17 -4.02 -23.74
CA LEU A 634 2.59 -4.99 -22.81
C LEU A 634 2.01 -6.21 -23.53
N ASN A 635 1.30 -6.01 -24.65
CA ASN A 635 0.79 -7.12 -25.47
C ASN A 635 1.94 -8.02 -25.98
N LYS A 636 3.06 -7.43 -26.44
CA LYS A 636 4.28 -8.16 -26.82
C LYS A 636 4.89 -8.94 -25.65
N ALA A 637 4.87 -8.38 -24.44
CA ALA A 637 5.35 -9.07 -23.24
C ALA A 637 4.44 -10.24 -22.85
N VAL A 638 3.12 -9.99 -22.73
CA VAL A 638 2.12 -10.99 -22.32
C VAL A 638 1.94 -12.09 -23.36
N ALA A 639 2.18 -11.84 -24.65
CA ALA A 639 2.23 -12.89 -25.67
C ALA A 639 3.20 -14.04 -25.28
N ARG A 640 4.30 -13.72 -24.58
CA ARG A 640 5.32 -14.66 -24.05
C ARG A 640 4.99 -15.22 -22.65
N LEU A 641 3.77 -15.08 -22.17
CA LEU A 641 3.25 -15.67 -20.93
C LEU A 641 2.20 -16.76 -21.22
N SER A 642 2.01 -17.68 -20.28
CA SER A 642 1.00 -18.73 -20.35
C SER A 642 -0.30 -18.33 -19.61
N ASP A 643 -0.76 -17.10 -19.86
CA ASP A 643 -1.94 -16.51 -19.22
C ASP A 643 -2.95 -16.05 -20.30
N PRO A 644 -3.92 -16.89 -20.72
CA PRO A 644 -4.93 -16.51 -21.68
C PRO A 644 -5.89 -15.39 -21.21
N PRO A 645 -6.40 -15.39 -19.95
CA PRO A 645 -7.19 -14.27 -19.45
C PRO A 645 -6.49 -12.91 -19.56
N LEU A 646 -5.21 -12.81 -19.20
CA LEU A 646 -4.46 -11.56 -19.28
C LEU A 646 -4.26 -11.09 -20.74
N LYS A 647 -4.07 -12.02 -21.69
CA LYS A 647 -4.02 -11.71 -23.13
C LYS A 647 -5.31 -11.09 -23.64
N VAL A 648 -6.45 -11.63 -23.22
CA VAL A 648 -7.77 -11.08 -23.56
C VAL A 648 -7.95 -9.70 -22.92
N ALA A 649 -7.64 -9.56 -21.62
CA ALA A 649 -7.77 -8.29 -20.92
C ALA A 649 -6.98 -7.13 -21.54
N LEU A 650 -5.71 -7.34 -21.92
CA LEU A 650 -4.91 -6.29 -22.58
C LEU A 650 -5.39 -5.96 -24.00
N ARG A 651 -5.83 -6.95 -24.76
CA ARG A 651 -6.44 -6.72 -26.08
C ARG A 651 -7.73 -5.91 -25.94
N ASP A 652 -8.60 -6.29 -25.01
CA ASP A 652 -9.88 -5.62 -24.79
C ASP A 652 -9.68 -4.19 -24.22
N ARG A 653 -8.60 -3.96 -23.45
CA ARG A 653 -8.13 -2.61 -23.04
C ARG A 653 -7.67 -1.79 -24.25
N THR A 654 -6.95 -2.41 -25.19
CA THR A 654 -6.51 -1.78 -26.46
C THR A 654 -7.71 -1.37 -27.31
N GLU A 655 -8.72 -2.23 -27.45
CA GLU A 655 -9.97 -1.91 -28.16
C GLU A 655 -10.80 -0.81 -27.46
N SER A 656 -10.68 -0.69 -26.14
CA SER A 656 -11.33 0.38 -25.36
C SER A 656 -10.60 1.72 -25.52
N LEU A 657 -9.27 1.71 -25.50
CA LEU A 657 -8.45 2.91 -25.72
C LEU A 657 -8.69 3.54 -27.10
N GLU A 658 -8.76 2.73 -28.16
CA GLU A 658 -9.07 3.23 -29.51
C GLU A 658 -10.46 3.88 -29.59
N LYS A 659 -11.45 3.37 -28.85
CA LYS A 659 -12.79 4.00 -28.76
C LYS A 659 -12.71 5.35 -28.04
N LEU A 660 -11.98 5.43 -26.93
CA LEU A 660 -11.75 6.69 -26.18
C LEU A 660 -11.03 7.72 -27.04
N LYS A 661 -9.96 7.32 -27.74
CA LYS A 661 -9.20 8.18 -28.66
C LYS A 661 -10.07 8.78 -29.76
N VAL A 662 -10.90 7.95 -30.40
CA VAL A 662 -11.86 8.41 -31.41
C VAL A 662 -12.89 9.37 -30.82
N GLN A 663 -13.41 9.10 -29.61
CA GLN A 663 -14.34 9.98 -28.92
C GLN A 663 -13.71 11.34 -28.55
N GLY A 664 -12.46 11.34 -28.08
CA GLY A 664 -11.70 12.56 -27.78
C GLY A 664 -11.49 13.44 -29.02
N ALA A 665 -11.09 12.83 -30.14
CA ALA A 665 -10.92 13.55 -31.41
C ALA A 665 -12.23 14.23 -31.90
N TYR A 666 -13.39 13.59 -31.69
CA TYR A 666 -14.68 14.23 -31.98
C TYR A 666 -15.00 15.39 -31.04
N ALA A 667 -14.56 15.33 -29.77
CA ALA A 667 -14.74 16.41 -28.81
C ALA A 667 -13.83 17.61 -29.12
N ASP A 668 -12.58 17.38 -29.56
CA ASP A 668 -11.66 18.45 -29.97
C ASP A 668 -12.15 19.17 -31.22
N ALA A 669 -12.56 18.43 -32.24
CA ALA A 669 -13.20 19.01 -33.43
C ALA A 669 -14.49 19.79 -33.07
N ALA A 670 -15.25 19.34 -32.07
CA ALA A 670 -16.41 20.07 -31.57
C ALA A 670 -16.02 21.36 -30.82
N ARG A 671 -14.97 21.35 -29.99
CA ARG A 671 -14.44 22.55 -29.30
C ARG A 671 -14.02 23.61 -30.32
N GLU A 672 -13.23 23.23 -31.33
CA GLU A 672 -12.82 24.13 -32.41
C GLU A 672 -14.04 24.71 -33.17
N ARG A 673 -14.99 23.85 -33.55
CA ARG A 673 -16.23 24.24 -34.23
C ARG A 673 -17.05 25.24 -33.42
N LEU A 674 -17.11 25.07 -32.09
CA LEU A 674 -17.85 25.95 -31.17
C LEU A 674 -17.18 27.30 -30.96
N GLN A 675 -15.86 27.42 -31.10
CA GLN A 675 -15.19 28.74 -31.12
C GLN A 675 -15.69 29.59 -32.29
N ALA A 676 -15.87 28.99 -33.47
CA ALA A 676 -16.36 29.65 -34.67
C ALA A 676 -17.91 29.76 -34.73
N SER A 677 -18.64 28.90 -34.04
CA SER A 677 -20.11 28.91 -34.01
C SER A 677 -20.66 28.30 -32.72
N PRO A 678 -20.75 29.07 -31.61
CA PRO A 678 -21.16 28.57 -30.30
C PRO A 678 -22.55 27.91 -30.27
N GLY A 679 -23.44 28.25 -31.20
CA GLY A 679 -24.78 27.69 -31.32
C GLY A 679 -24.91 26.48 -32.27
N ASP A 680 -23.81 25.87 -32.73
CA ASP A 680 -23.86 24.69 -33.60
C ASP A 680 -24.42 23.48 -32.82
N PRO A 681 -25.59 22.91 -33.18
CA PRO A 681 -26.23 21.87 -32.37
C PRO A 681 -25.51 20.53 -32.42
N GLN A 682 -24.78 20.24 -33.50
CA GLN A 682 -24.03 18.98 -33.63
C GLN A 682 -22.73 19.04 -32.85
N ALA A 683 -22.03 20.18 -32.87
CA ALA A 683 -20.83 20.37 -32.06
C ALA A 683 -21.15 20.39 -30.56
N ASN A 684 -22.21 21.10 -30.15
CA ASN A 684 -22.70 21.06 -28.76
C ASN A 684 -23.08 19.64 -28.34
N GLN A 685 -23.80 18.89 -29.19
CA GLN A 685 -24.12 17.50 -28.89
C GLN A 685 -22.87 16.63 -28.72
N ASN A 686 -21.91 16.71 -29.64
CA ASN A 686 -20.68 15.90 -29.57
C ASN A 686 -19.85 16.20 -28.31
N LEU A 687 -19.63 17.48 -28.01
CA LEU A 687 -18.87 17.89 -26.82
C LEU A 687 -19.60 17.54 -25.51
N GLY A 688 -20.91 17.77 -25.44
CA GLY A 688 -21.71 17.42 -24.27
C GLY A 688 -21.79 15.90 -24.04
N MET A 689 -21.88 15.10 -25.12
CA MET A 689 -21.83 13.64 -25.02
C MET A 689 -20.47 13.16 -24.52
N TYR A 690 -19.37 13.74 -24.99
CA TYR A 690 -18.04 13.41 -24.50
C TYR A 690 -17.89 13.73 -23.00
N LEU A 691 -18.19 14.96 -22.60
CA LEU A 691 -18.03 15.42 -21.21
C LEU A 691 -18.91 14.61 -20.23
N CYS A 692 -20.21 14.44 -20.51
CA CYS A 692 -21.09 13.70 -19.60
C CYS A 692 -20.85 12.18 -19.63
N PHE A 693 -20.62 11.59 -20.81
CA PHE A 693 -20.68 10.14 -20.99
C PHE A 693 -19.32 9.44 -21.03
N VAL A 694 -18.23 10.18 -21.25
CA VAL A 694 -16.85 9.67 -21.23
C VAL A 694 -16.10 10.20 -20.00
N GLU A 695 -16.01 11.53 -19.85
CA GLU A 695 -15.28 12.16 -18.72
C GLU A 695 -16.08 12.18 -17.40
N HIS A 696 -17.39 11.94 -17.48
CA HIS A 696 -18.32 12.09 -16.37
C HIS A 696 -18.37 13.52 -15.76
N ASP A 697 -17.89 14.53 -16.48
CA ASP A 697 -18.08 15.95 -16.16
C ASP A 697 -19.46 16.42 -16.63
N TRP A 698 -20.45 16.12 -15.80
CA TRP A 698 -21.83 16.60 -16.00
C TRP A 698 -21.96 18.13 -15.83
N ALA A 699 -21.06 18.78 -15.10
CA ALA A 699 -21.17 20.22 -14.85
C ALA A 699 -20.85 21.01 -16.14
N SER A 700 -19.75 20.68 -16.80
CA SER A 700 -19.38 21.28 -18.09
C SER A 700 -20.20 20.70 -19.26
N GLY A 701 -20.59 19.42 -19.19
CA GLY A 701 -21.28 18.74 -20.28
C GLY A 701 -22.78 19.06 -20.43
N LEU A 702 -23.51 19.32 -19.33
CA LEU A 702 -24.95 19.59 -19.38
C LEU A 702 -25.35 20.81 -20.22
N PRO A 703 -24.66 21.98 -20.16
CA PRO A 703 -24.94 23.11 -21.05
C PRO A 703 -24.81 22.75 -22.54
N HIS A 704 -23.81 21.95 -22.90
CA HIS A 704 -23.60 21.48 -24.27
C HIS A 704 -24.65 20.46 -24.70
N LEU A 705 -25.05 19.51 -23.84
CA LEU A 705 -26.18 18.62 -24.12
C LEU A 705 -27.51 19.38 -24.26
N ALA A 706 -27.74 20.40 -23.44
CA ALA A 706 -28.92 21.27 -23.50
C ALA A 706 -29.04 22.07 -24.81
N ALA A 707 -27.90 22.39 -25.44
CA ALA A 707 -27.79 23.03 -26.75
C ALA A 707 -27.64 22.01 -27.92
N GLY A 708 -27.68 20.70 -27.63
CA GLY A 708 -27.47 19.63 -28.60
C GLY A 708 -28.65 19.38 -29.55
N GLY A 709 -28.39 18.70 -30.67
CA GLY A 709 -29.39 18.34 -31.67
C GLY A 709 -30.38 17.24 -31.27
N ASP A 710 -30.00 16.34 -30.36
CA ASP A 710 -30.90 15.32 -29.81
C ASP A 710 -31.93 15.95 -28.85
N ALA A 711 -33.16 16.11 -29.33
CA ALA A 711 -34.22 16.80 -28.60
C ALA A 711 -34.58 16.16 -27.25
N ALA A 712 -34.39 14.84 -27.09
CA ALA A 712 -34.75 14.13 -25.87
C ALA A 712 -33.65 14.30 -24.81
N ILE A 713 -32.38 14.13 -25.21
CA ILE A 713 -31.23 14.39 -24.35
C ILE A 713 -31.16 15.88 -23.97
N ALA A 714 -31.41 16.79 -24.92
CA ALA A 714 -31.44 18.23 -24.65
C ALA A 714 -32.59 18.65 -23.71
N ALA A 715 -33.72 17.93 -23.70
CA ALA A 715 -34.82 18.17 -22.77
C ALA A 715 -34.49 17.71 -21.33
N ALA A 716 -33.89 16.52 -21.18
CA ALA A 716 -33.42 16.04 -19.87
C ALA A 716 -32.28 16.93 -19.33
N ALA A 717 -31.32 17.29 -20.19
CA ALA A 717 -30.17 18.12 -19.81
C ALA A 717 -30.57 19.52 -19.33
N ARG A 718 -31.57 20.17 -19.96
CA ARG A 718 -32.08 21.47 -19.49
C ARG A 718 -32.68 21.38 -18.09
N GLN A 719 -33.54 20.39 -17.84
CA GLN A 719 -34.15 20.21 -16.52
C GLN A 719 -33.14 19.86 -15.43
N ASP A 720 -32.09 19.11 -15.77
CA ASP A 720 -31.02 18.74 -14.85
C ASP A 720 -30.08 19.93 -14.54
N LEU A 721 -29.83 20.80 -15.54
CA LEU A 721 -29.00 21.99 -15.42
C LEU A 721 -29.61 23.03 -14.47
N ASP A 722 -30.94 23.19 -14.49
CA ASP A 722 -31.69 24.06 -13.56
C ASP A 722 -31.47 23.69 -12.07
N SER A 723 -30.86 22.53 -11.79
CA SER A 723 -30.44 22.08 -10.45
C SER A 723 -31.52 22.19 -9.36
N PRO A 724 -32.73 21.63 -9.59
CA PRO A 724 -33.85 21.77 -8.67
C PRO A 724 -33.62 21.02 -7.35
N GLU A 725 -34.04 21.64 -6.25
CA GLU A 725 -34.07 21.02 -4.91
C GLU A 725 -35.37 20.26 -4.63
N ASP A 726 -36.42 20.45 -5.44
CA ASP A 726 -37.70 19.76 -5.26
C ASP A 726 -37.56 18.23 -5.47
N PRO A 727 -37.92 17.40 -4.48
CA PRO A 727 -37.76 15.95 -4.59
C PRO A 727 -38.55 15.31 -5.73
N GLN A 728 -39.73 15.84 -6.08
CA GLN A 728 -40.52 15.29 -7.19
C GLN A 728 -39.90 15.61 -8.55
N GLN A 729 -39.36 16.82 -8.72
CA GLN A 729 -38.61 17.21 -9.91
C GLN A 729 -37.30 16.41 -10.04
N LEU A 730 -36.58 16.19 -8.94
CA LEU A 730 -35.39 15.32 -8.90
C LEU A 730 -35.71 13.87 -9.29
N ILE A 731 -36.84 13.31 -8.81
CA ILE A 731 -37.30 11.97 -9.21
C ILE A 731 -37.63 11.92 -10.70
N LYS A 732 -38.30 12.95 -11.23
CA LYS A 732 -38.63 13.06 -12.67
C LYS A 732 -37.37 13.08 -13.53
N ILE A 733 -36.41 13.95 -13.22
CA ILE A 733 -35.12 14.04 -13.94
C ILE A 733 -34.33 12.73 -13.84
N GLY A 734 -34.30 12.13 -12.65
CA GLY A 734 -33.66 10.84 -12.43
C GLY A 734 -34.25 9.73 -13.30
N GLN A 735 -35.57 9.67 -13.40
CA GLN A 735 -36.28 8.71 -14.25
C GLN A 735 -36.08 8.99 -15.74
N GLU A 736 -36.05 10.26 -16.17
CA GLU A 736 -35.82 10.63 -17.58
C GLU A 736 -34.44 10.15 -18.08
N TRP A 737 -33.38 10.31 -17.27
CA TRP A 737 -32.06 9.77 -17.61
C TRP A 737 -32.03 8.23 -17.66
N VAL A 738 -32.69 7.56 -16.72
CA VAL A 738 -32.83 6.09 -16.73
C VAL A 738 -33.61 5.61 -17.95
N ASP A 739 -34.61 6.36 -18.38
CA ASP A 739 -35.42 6.04 -19.55
C ASP A 739 -34.66 6.25 -20.86
N LEU A 740 -33.84 7.30 -20.97
CA LEU A 740 -32.92 7.53 -22.08
C LEU A 740 -31.84 6.44 -22.22
N ALA A 741 -31.48 5.76 -21.11
CA ALA A 741 -30.53 4.65 -21.12
C ALA A 741 -31.12 3.33 -21.67
N LYS A 742 -32.45 3.20 -21.77
CA LYS A 742 -33.12 1.97 -22.20
C LYS A 742 -32.80 1.62 -23.65
N GLY A 743 -32.44 0.36 -23.90
CA GLY A 743 -32.14 -0.16 -25.24
C GLY A 743 -30.77 0.25 -25.81
N ARG A 744 -30.05 1.18 -25.17
CA ARG A 744 -28.68 1.56 -25.55
C ARG A 744 -27.69 0.41 -25.33
N GLN A 745 -26.61 0.41 -26.10
CA GLN A 745 -25.48 -0.54 -25.99
C GLN A 745 -24.12 0.18 -26.01
N ASP A 746 -24.12 1.50 -26.21
CA ASP A 746 -22.97 2.39 -26.16
C ASP A 746 -22.67 2.88 -24.72
N PRO A 747 -21.45 3.39 -24.43
CA PRO A 747 -21.06 3.84 -23.09
C PRO A 747 -22.00 4.88 -22.45
N ALA A 748 -22.77 5.64 -23.24
CA ALA A 748 -23.76 6.58 -22.68
C ALA A 748 -24.81 5.88 -21.80
N LYS A 749 -25.09 4.58 -22.00
CA LYS A 749 -26.01 3.82 -21.14
C LYS A 749 -25.60 3.88 -19.67
N SER A 750 -24.34 3.56 -19.35
CA SER A 750 -23.89 3.52 -17.96
C SER A 750 -23.81 4.92 -17.36
N ALA A 751 -23.35 5.91 -18.14
CA ALA A 751 -23.34 7.30 -17.69
C ALA A 751 -24.75 7.83 -17.37
N MET A 752 -25.73 7.63 -18.26
CA MET A 752 -27.13 8.01 -18.06
C MET A 752 -27.75 7.31 -16.84
N LEU A 753 -27.51 6.01 -16.66
CA LEU A 753 -27.95 5.27 -15.47
C LEU A 753 -27.33 5.83 -14.18
N ARG A 754 -26.02 6.12 -14.17
CA ARG A 754 -25.32 6.73 -13.02
C ARG A 754 -25.88 8.12 -12.68
N ARG A 755 -26.12 8.99 -13.68
CA ARG A 755 -26.72 10.31 -13.43
C ARG A 755 -28.15 10.21 -12.92
N GLY A 756 -28.96 9.34 -13.52
CA GLY A 756 -30.31 9.06 -13.09
C GLY A 756 -30.36 8.63 -11.63
N LYS A 757 -29.50 7.68 -11.24
CA LYS A 757 -29.29 7.26 -9.84
C LYS A 757 -28.97 8.44 -8.92
N VAL A 758 -27.97 9.27 -9.23
CA VAL A 758 -27.57 10.41 -8.38
C VAL A 758 -28.73 11.37 -8.13
N ARG A 759 -29.58 11.63 -9.13
CA ARG A 759 -30.77 12.48 -8.96
C ARG A 759 -31.88 11.81 -8.14
N LEU A 760 -32.09 10.50 -8.29
CA LEU A 760 -32.99 9.72 -7.42
C LEU A 760 -32.48 9.66 -5.96
N GLU A 761 -31.18 9.50 -5.75
CA GLU A 761 -30.55 9.51 -4.42
C GLU A 761 -30.70 10.88 -3.73
N SER A 762 -30.52 11.97 -4.49
CA SER A 762 -30.71 13.35 -3.99
C SER A 762 -32.13 13.59 -3.46
N ALA A 763 -33.15 12.95 -4.04
CA ALA A 763 -34.54 13.09 -3.60
C ALA A 763 -34.88 12.31 -2.31
N LEU A 764 -34.06 11.34 -1.88
CA LEU A 764 -34.37 10.45 -0.74
C LEU A 764 -34.63 11.19 0.58
N LEU A 765 -33.94 12.31 0.80
CA LEU A 765 -34.06 13.12 2.03
C LEU A 765 -35.38 13.91 2.11
N GLY A 766 -36.00 14.21 0.97
CA GLY A 766 -37.21 15.05 0.91
C GLY A 766 -38.53 14.30 0.70
N VAL A 767 -38.51 12.97 0.56
CA VAL A 767 -39.72 12.15 0.36
C VAL A 767 -40.22 11.43 1.63
N PRO A 768 -41.54 11.17 1.76
CA PRO A 768 -42.11 10.32 2.80
C PRO A 768 -41.50 8.92 2.87
N ALA A 769 -41.62 8.26 4.02
CA ALA A 769 -40.93 7.00 4.30
C ALA A 769 -41.32 5.84 3.35
N LEU A 770 -42.57 5.78 2.88
CA LEU A 770 -43.03 4.76 1.94
C LEU A 770 -42.47 5.02 0.53
N ASP A 771 -42.59 6.25 0.03
CA ASP A 771 -42.03 6.67 -1.26
C ASP A 771 -40.51 6.50 -1.30
N ARG A 772 -39.82 6.69 -0.16
CA ARG A 772 -38.39 6.44 0.00
C ARG A 772 -38.03 4.97 -0.23
N GLN A 773 -38.86 4.03 0.24
CA GLN A 773 -38.64 2.60 0.08
C GLN A 773 -38.78 2.19 -1.39
N ASP A 774 -39.80 2.69 -2.09
CA ASP A 774 -39.98 2.46 -3.53
C ASP A 774 -38.83 3.08 -4.35
N LEU A 775 -38.36 4.26 -3.95
CA LEU A 775 -37.23 4.95 -4.59
C LEU A 775 -35.91 4.18 -4.38
N GLN A 776 -35.68 3.62 -3.18
CA GLN A 776 -34.56 2.73 -2.91
C GLN A 776 -34.60 1.45 -3.76
N GLN A 777 -35.78 0.86 -3.99
CA GLN A 777 -35.91 -0.29 -4.90
C GLN A 777 -35.55 0.06 -6.35
N LYS A 778 -35.95 1.24 -6.84
CA LYS A 778 -35.54 1.73 -8.16
C LYS A 778 -34.03 1.91 -8.27
N ILE A 779 -33.40 2.50 -7.25
CA ILE A 779 -31.94 2.67 -7.18
C ILE A 779 -31.23 1.30 -7.20
N ALA A 780 -31.75 0.29 -6.50
CA ALA A 780 -31.22 -1.07 -6.54
C ALA A 780 -31.31 -1.70 -7.94
N GLN A 781 -32.42 -1.52 -8.67
CA GLN A 781 -32.56 -1.98 -10.07
C GLN A 781 -31.61 -1.26 -11.05
N ILE A 782 -31.26 0.00 -10.77
CA ILE A 782 -30.27 0.75 -11.55
C ILE A 782 -28.86 0.22 -11.28
N ASN A 783 -28.53 -0.08 -10.02
CA ASN A 783 -27.28 -0.74 -9.66
C ASN A 783 -27.14 -2.09 -10.40
N GLU A 784 -28.21 -2.90 -10.46
CA GLU A 784 -28.24 -4.15 -11.23
C GLU A 784 -27.92 -3.94 -12.72
N GLN A 785 -28.54 -2.94 -13.36
CA GLN A 785 -28.27 -2.63 -14.77
C GLN A 785 -26.87 -2.06 -15.04
N LEU A 786 -26.22 -1.48 -14.02
CA LEU A 786 -24.84 -1.00 -14.08
C LEU A 786 -23.79 -2.10 -13.88
N GLY A 787 -24.20 -3.29 -13.43
CA GLY A 787 -23.28 -4.29 -12.90
C GLY A 787 -22.81 -4.00 -11.46
N ASP A 788 -23.31 -2.93 -10.86
CA ASP A 788 -23.10 -2.54 -9.46
C ASP A 788 -24.06 -3.29 -8.50
N ALA A 789 -24.73 -4.35 -8.97
CA ALA A 789 -25.62 -5.15 -8.14
C ALA A 789 -24.84 -5.88 -7.04
N VAL A 790 -25.01 -5.42 -5.81
CA VAL A 790 -24.96 -6.31 -4.65
C VAL A 790 -26.19 -7.23 -4.74
N ALA A 791 -26.01 -8.39 -5.38
CA ALA A 791 -26.99 -9.46 -5.33
C ALA A 791 -27.17 -9.87 -3.86
N PRO A 792 -28.40 -9.99 -3.31
CA PRO A 792 -28.59 -10.18 -1.87
C PRO A 792 -28.01 -11.47 -1.26
N ASP A 793 -27.59 -12.45 -2.06
CA ASP A 793 -27.16 -13.78 -1.56
C ASP A 793 -26.12 -14.51 -2.44
N ALA A 794 -25.34 -13.82 -3.29
CA ALA A 794 -24.36 -14.49 -4.15
C ALA A 794 -23.01 -13.76 -4.36
N ALA A 795 -21.96 -14.37 -3.82
CA ALA A 795 -20.57 -14.35 -4.30
C ALA A 795 -19.87 -13.00 -4.55
N PHE A 796 -19.15 -12.52 -3.54
CA PHE A 796 -18.05 -11.56 -3.73
C PHE A 796 -16.89 -12.17 -4.53
N GLY A 797 -16.94 -12.01 -5.85
CA GLY A 797 -15.79 -12.12 -6.75
C GLY A 797 -16.17 -12.45 -8.19
N PRO A 798 -15.42 -11.97 -9.21
CA PRO A 798 -14.13 -11.29 -9.12
C PRO A 798 -14.13 -9.83 -9.60
N ALA A 799 -13.48 -8.94 -8.86
CA ALA A 799 -12.95 -7.67 -9.37
C ALA A 799 -11.47 -7.55 -8.93
N SER A 800 -10.60 -7.35 -9.92
CA SER A 800 -9.16 -6.99 -9.86
C SER A 800 -8.43 -6.93 -8.49
N GLY A 801 -7.49 -7.85 -8.30
CA GLY A 801 -6.21 -7.58 -7.62
C GLY A 801 -6.12 -7.84 -6.12
N TYR A 802 -6.92 -7.15 -5.31
CA TYR A 802 -6.55 -6.84 -3.92
C TYR A 802 -7.23 -7.70 -2.83
N GLN A 803 -7.22 -9.02 -2.99
CA GLN A 803 -7.71 -9.93 -1.94
C GLN A 803 -6.68 -10.19 -0.84
N GLY A 804 -7.13 -10.18 0.42
CA GLY A 804 -6.33 -10.46 1.60
C GLY A 804 -5.69 -9.22 2.22
N LEU A 805 -4.79 -9.42 3.19
CA LEU A 805 -4.00 -8.34 3.81
C LEU A 805 -2.68 -8.13 3.06
N ILE A 806 -2.09 -6.94 3.15
CA ILE A 806 -0.77 -6.62 2.58
C ILE A 806 0.11 -5.91 3.61
N GLY A 807 1.43 -6.13 3.56
CA GLY A 807 2.33 -5.58 4.57
C GLY A 807 3.80 -5.88 4.33
N ARG A 808 4.66 -5.39 5.23
CA ARG A 808 6.12 -5.52 5.12
C ARG A 808 6.71 -6.32 6.27
N VAL A 809 7.90 -6.86 6.04
CA VAL A 809 8.73 -7.52 7.05
C VAL A 809 9.85 -6.59 7.50
N ALA A 810 10.05 -6.49 8.81
CA ALA A 810 11.20 -5.88 9.45
C ALA A 810 11.94 -6.92 10.30
N LEU A 811 13.26 -6.78 10.42
CA LEU A 811 14.13 -7.56 11.30
C LEU A 811 14.90 -6.59 12.18
N ASN A 812 14.78 -6.74 13.51
CA ASN A 812 15.34 -5.80 14.49
C ASN A 812 14.97 -4.33 14.18
N GLN A 813 13.69 -4.09 13.88
CA GLN A 813 13.11 -2.79 13.48
C GLN A 813 13.60 -2.23 12.13
N ALA A 814 14.57 -2.87 11.46
CA ALA A 814 14.99 -2.48 10.11
C ALA A 814 14.13 -3.17 9.03
N ASP A 815 13.58 -2.39 8.10
CA ASP A 815 12.86 -2.89 6.92
C ASP A 815 13.76 -3.81 6.07
N THR A 816 13.32 -5.04 5.81
CA THR A 816 14.12 -6.04 5.07
C THR A 816 13.97 -5.92 3.55
N GLY A 817 13.01 -5.12 3.08
CA GLY A 817 12.60 -5.06 1.69
C GLY A 817 11.63 -6.18 1.27
N VAL A 818 11.14 -7.02 2.19
CA VAL A 818 10.18 -8.07 1.86
C VAL A 818 8.75 -7.57 1.99
N LEU A 819 7.99 -7.65 0.88
CA LEU A 819 6.56 -7.38 0.79
C LEU A 819 5.79 -8.70 0.85
N LEU A 820 4.79 -8.79 1.74
CA LEU A 820 3.94 -9.96 1.93
C LEU A 820 2.48 -9.63 1.63
N GLN A 821 1.83 -10.49 0.86
CA GLN A 821 0.37 -10.53 0.71
C GLN A 821 -0.17 -11.80 1.36
N TYR A 822 -1.04 -11.65 2.36
CA TYR A 822 -1.63 -12.75 3.13
C TYR A 822 -3.07 -13.05 2.68
N VAL A 823 -3.36 -14.32 2.36
CA VAL A 823 -4.72 -14.79 2.06
C VAL A 823 -5.37 -15.34 3.34
N PRO A 824 -6.57 -14.87 3.74
CA PRO A 824 -7.23 -15.30 4.98
C PRO A 824 -7.50 -16.81 5.04
N GLY A 825 -7.40 -17.40 6.25
CA GLY A 825 -7.56 -18.85 6.44
C GLY A 825 -6.43 -19.68 5.81
N LYS A 826 -5.25 -19.07 5.62
CA LYS A 826 -4.00 -19.78 5.32
C LYS A 826 -3.06 -19.70 6.53
N ALA A 827 -2.26 -20.73 6.71
CA ALA A 827 -1.15 -20.71 7.66
C ALA A 827 0.05 -19.99 7.03
N ILE A 828 0.71 -19.13 7.79
CA ILE A 828 2.07 -18.64 7.56
C ILE A 828 2.98 -19.43 8.50
N ALA A 829 4.07 -19.99 7.96
CA ALA A 829 5.12 -20.62 8.76
C ALA A 829 6.31 -19.68 8.97
N HIS A 830 7.07 -19.86 10.07
CA HIS A 830 8.23 -19.02 10.34
C HIS A 830 9.31 -19.19 9.26
N ASP A 831 9.65 -20.44 8.92
CA ASP A 831 10.62 -20.79 7.87
C ASP A 831 10.25 -20.20 6.50
N GLU A 832 8.94 -20.10 6.19
CA GLU A 832 8.48 -19.50 4.94
C GLU A 832 8.84 -18.00 4.89
N VAL A 833 8.68 -17.28 6.01
CA VAL A 833 9.06 -15.86 6.09
C VAL A 833 10.58 -15.68 6.19
N GLU A 834 11.28 -16.52 6.94
CA GLU A 834 12.75 -16.46 7.05
C GLU A 834 13.43 -16.74 5.69
N SER A 835 12.89 -17.67 4.89
CA SER A 835 13.42 -17.99 3.55
C SER A 835 13.43 -16.83 2.55
N LEU A 836 12.66 -15.76 2.83
CA LEU A 836 12.58 -14.55 2.02
C LEU A 836 13.61 -13.48 2.44
N LEU A 837 14.31 -13.68 3.56
CA LEU A 837 15.30 -12.76 4.08
C LEU A 837 16.68 -12.97 3.44
N LEU A 838 17.38 -11.87 3.17
CA LEU A 838 18.73 -11.90 2.58
C LEU A 838 19.83 -12.35 3.56
N GLN A 839 19.51 -12.40 4.86
CA GLN A 839 20.34 -12.96 5.92
C GLN A 839 19.42 -13.74 6.86
N PRO A 840 19.83 -14.92 7.36
CA PRO A 840 19.05 -15.65 8.37
C PRO A 840 18.87 -14.77 9.62
N ALA A 841 17.73 -14.90 10.29
CA ALA A 841 17.34 -14.02 11.39
C ALA A 841 18.33 -14.09 12.56
N ASN A 842 19.01 -15.24 12.76
CA ASN A 842 20.10 -15.43 13.71
C ASN A 842 19.76 -14.97 15.16
N GLY A 843 18.50 -15.15 15.57
CA GLY A 843 17.98 -14.72 16.88
C GLY A 843 17.49 -13.27 16.96
N GLY A 844 17.51 -12.54 15.84
CA GLY A 844 16.87 -11.24 15.71
C GLY A 844 15.33 -11.29 15.82
N ARG A 845 14.72 -10.16 16.17
CA ARG A 845 13.26 -10.03 16.28
C ARG A 845 12.66 -9.68 14.93
N LEU A 846 11.90 -10.62 14.37
CA LEU A 846 11.04 -10.45 13.22
C LEU A 846 9.80 -9.62 13.61
N LEU A 847 9.39 -8.71 12.73
CA LEU A 847 8.09 -8.03 12.77
C LEU A 847 7.47 -8.10 11.38
N VAL A 848 6.26 -8.64 11.28
CA VAL A 848 5.44 -8.62 10.07
C VAL A 848 4.16 -7.83 10.39
N HIS A 849 3.92 -6.73 9.69
CA HIS A 849 2.74 -5.88 9.90
C HIS A 849 1.88 -5.88 8.64
N LEU A 850 0.78 -6.63 8.69
CA LEU A 850 -0.19 -6.79 7.60
C LEU A 850 -1.41 -5.89 7.86
N LYS A 851 -1.91 -5.22 6.82
CA LYS A 851 -3.08 -4.34 6.85
C LYS A 851 -4.08 -4.67 5.74
N GLY A 852 -5.34 -4.36 5.98
CA GLY A 852 -6.43 -4.51 5.01
C GLY A 852 -7.75 -4.01 5.61
N ASN A 853 -8.83 -4.23 4.89
CA ASN A 853 -10.18 -3.81 5.22
C ASN A 853 -11.12 -5.02 5.18
N LEU A 854 -11.95 -5.17 6.21
CA LEU A 854 -13.11 -6.08 6.26
C LEU A 854 -14.35 -5.28 5.86
N GLN A 855 -15.02 -5.69 4.78
CA GLN A 855 -16.24 -5.01 4.31
C GLN A 855 -17.49 -5.78 4.73
N LEU A 856 -18.42 -5.12 5.42
CA LEU A 856 -19.68 -5.69 5.88
C LEU A 856 -20.86 -4.95 5.23
N ALA A 857 -21.75 -5.69 4.55
CA ALA A 857 -22.92 -5.12 3.88
C ALA A 857 -24.07 -4.74 4.84
N ARG A 858 -24.07 -5.33 6.04
CA ARG A 858 -25.05 -5.14 7.12
C ARG A 858 -24.35 -5.26 8.46
N GLN A 859 -24.97 -4.75 9.54
CA GLN A 859 -24.53 -5.11 10.88
C GLN A 859 -24.73 -6.61 11.10
N GLN A 860 -23.69 -7.31 11.55
CA GLN A 860 -23.75 -8.76 11.80
C GLN A 860 -22.73 -9.22 12.84
N GLN A 861 -22.89 -10.45 13.30
CA GLN A 861 -21.93 -11.11 14.20
C GLN A 861 -20.80 -11.73 13.38
N VAL A 862 -19.57 -11.45 13.77
CA VAL A 862 -18.34 -11.87 13.10
C VAL A 862 -17.49 -12.67 14.08
N SER A 863 -17.21 -13.93 13.75
CA SER A 863 -16.24 -14.74 14.48
C SER A 863 -14.87 -14.62 13.81
N VAL A 864 -13.88 -14.15 14.57
CA VAL A 864 -12.49 -14.03 14.10
C VAL A 864 -11.67 -15.15 14.72
N ILE A 865 -11.21 -16.09 13.90
CA ILE A 865 -10.29 -17.16 14.30
C ILE A 865 -8.87 -16.62 14.19
N HIS A 866 -8.13 -16.64 15.29
CA HIS A 866 -6.78 -16.08 15.40
C HIS A 866 -5.85 -17.13 15.99
N ARG A 867 -4.85 -17.54 15.21
CA ARG A 867 -3.90 -18.62 15.55
C ARG A 867 -2.47 -18.21 15.28
N GLY A 868 -1.56 -18.77 16.07
CA GLY A 868 -0.12 -18.67 15.84
C GLY A 868 0.67 -18.40 17.11
N GLY A 869 1.92 -18.00 16.92
CA GLY A 869 2.88 -17.75 17.98
C GLY A 869 3.71 -18.99 18.33
N SER A 870 4.90 -18.75 18.85
CA SER A 870 5.88 -19.78 19.19
C SER A 870 5.93 -20.04 20.70
N THR A 871 6.89 -20.85 21.15
CA THR A 871 7.35 -20.89 22.56
C THR A 871 8.68 -20.13 22.72
N ALA A 872 8.92 -19.14 21.86
CA ALA A 872 10.19 -18.43 21.70
C ALA A 872 9.94 -16.96 21.31
N GLY A 873 9.10 -16.28 22.10
CA GLY A 873 8.81 -14.86 21.99
C GLY A 873 7.88 -14.42 20.86
N GLY A 874 7.20 -15.35 20.18
CA GLY A 874 6.28 -15.06 19.09
C GLY A 874 4.90 -14.64 19.58
N LEU A 875 4.52 -13.38 19.35
CA LEU A 875 3.24 -12.77 19.69
C LEU A 875 2.56 -12.21 18.44
N LEU A 876 1.30 -12.57 18.25
CA LEU A 876 0.49 -12.12 17.13
C LEU A 876 -0.66 -11.29 17.67
N THR A 877 -0.76 -10.03 17.29
CA THR A 877 -1.78 -9.08 17.77
C THR A 877 -2.69 -8.66 16.63
N LEU A 878 -3.99 -8.76 16.87
CA LEU A 878 -5.05 -8.32 15.97
C LEU A 878 -5.61 -6.98 16.47
N LYS A 879 -5.67 -5.98 15.59
CA LYS A 879 -6.47 -4.77 15.76
C LYS A 879 -7.58 -4.68 14.73
N ILE A 880 -8.74 -4.15 15.12
CA ILE A 880 -9.82 -3.73 14.23
C ILE A 880 -10.22 -2.31 14.61
N ASP A 881 -10.29 -1.41 13.62
CA ASP A 881 -10.54 0.03 13.81
C ASP A 881 -9.64 0.65 14.88
N GLY A 882 -8.34 0.34 14.78
CA GLY A 882 -7.29 0.74 15.73
C GLY A 882 -7.33 0.06 17.10
N LYS A 883 -8.43 -0.61 17.47
CA LYS A 883 -8.62 -1.24 18.78
C LYS A 883 -8.07 -2.67 18.79
N VAL A 884 -7.28 -3.02 19.80
CA VAL A 884 -6.79 -4.39 19.99
C VAL A 884 -7.97 -5.30 20.31
N VAL A 885 -8.17 -6.32 19.48
CA VAL A 885 -9.19 -7.36 19.64
C VAL A 885 -8.64 -8.53 20.47
N GLY A 886 -7.38 -8.88 20.26
CA GLY A 886 -6.70 -9.91 21.04
C GLY A 886 -5.30 -10.25 20.54
N THR A 887 -4.55 -10.96 21.38
CA THR A 887 -3.16 -11.37 21.11
C THR A 887 -2.99 -12.84 21.43
N VAL A 888 -2.49 -13.62 20.46
CA VAL A 888 -2.14 -15.04 20.63
C VAL A 888 -0.63 -15.25 20.58
N GLY A 889 -0.14 -16.32 21.21
CA GLY A 889 1.26 -16.75 21.12
C GLY A 889 1.92 -16.98 22.48
N ASP A 890 3.15 -16.51 22.64
CA ASP A 890 3.99 -16.83 23.79
C ASP A 890 3.38 -16.38 25.13
N ASP A 891 3.49 -17.25 26.15
CA ASP A 891 2.79 -17.17 27.45
C ASP A 891 1.26 -16.93 27.37
N ARG A 892 0.62 -17.23 26.22
CA ARG A 892 -0.81 -16.99 25.95
C ARG A 892 -1.47 -18.20 25.26
N SER A 893 -2.76 -18.07 24.96
CA SER A 893 -3.43 -18.96 24.03
C SER A 893 -2.78 -18.86 22.64
N LYS A 894 -2.71 -19.97 21.91
CA LYS A 894 -2.19 -20.04 20.53
C LYS A 894 -3.30 -20.14 19.47
N ASN A 895 -4.56 -20.17 19.90
CA ASN A 895 -5.73 -20.35 19.06
C ASN A 895 -6.96 -19.83 19.82
N ASP A 896 -7.32 -18.58 19.55
CA ASP A 896 -8.51 -17.93 20.11
C ASP A 896 -9.53 -17.66 18.99
N THR A 897 -10.80 -17.59 19.38
CA THR A 897 -11.88 -17.09 18.54
C THR A 897 -12.57 -15.91 19.22
N TYR A 898 -12.57 -14.75 18.58
CA TYR A 898 -13.24 -13.55 19.08
C TYR A 898 -14.58 -13.34 18.35
N ASN A 899 -15.67 -13.21 19.09
CA ASN A 899 -17.00 -12.94 18.51
C ASN A 899 -17.33 -11.46 18.67
N LEU A 900 -17.52 -10.76 17.55
CA LEU A 900 -17.66 -9.31 17.47
C LEU A 900 -18.97 -8.95 16.77
N SER A 901 -19.74 -8.01 17.34
CA SER A 901 -20.83 -7.37 16.60
C SER A 901 -20.27 -6.13 15.92
N LEU A 902 -20.18 -6.16 14.59
CA LEU A 902 -19.66 -5.07 13.78
C LEU A 902 -20.78 -4.47 12.92
N PRO A 903 -20.88 -3.13 12.79
CA PRO A 903 -21.88 -2.46 11.97
C PRO A 903 -21.69 -2.71 10.47
N ALA A 904 -22.61 -2.21 9.64
CA ALA A 904 -22.39 -2.15 8.20
C ALA A 904 -21.31 -1.09 7.90
N GLY A 905 -20.37 -1.40 7.00
CA GLY A 905 -19.29 -0.48 6.65
C GLY A 905 -17.98 -1.17 6.31
N SER A 906 -16.93 -0.36 6.17
CA SER A 906 -15.55 -0.83 6.05
C SER A 906 -14.88 -0.75 7.41
N HIS A 907 -14.22 -1.83 7.82
CA HIS A 907 -13.48 -1.93 9.07
C HIS A 907 -12.01 -2.15 8.76
N SER A 908 -11.14 -1.30 9.29
CA SER A 908 -9.70 -1.47 9.12
C SER A 908 -9.21 -2.64 9.98
N VAL A 909 -8.36 -3.49 9.43
CA VAL A 909 -7.84 -4.70 10.06
C VAL A 909 -6.33 -4.66 10.00
N GLU A 910 -5.68 -4.73 11.16
CA GLU A 910 -4.23 -4.82 11.28
C GLU A 910 -3.84 -6.11 12.01
N TRP A 911 -2.89 -6.85 11.45
CA TRP A 911 -2.35 -8.07 12.04
C TRP A 911 -0.83 -7.96 12.13
N MET A 912 -0.33 -7.95 13.36
CA MET A 912 1.08 -7.77 13.67
C MET A 912 1.64 -9.07 14.25
N LEU A 913 2.60 -9.70 13.56
CA LEU A 913 3.30 -10.90 14.00
C LEU A 913 4.71 -10.48 14.43
N ALA A 914 5.03 -10.55 15.72
CA ALA A 914 6.29 -10.05 16.28
C ALA A 914 6.97 -11.11 17.16
N GLY A 915 8.28 -11.29 17.04
CA GLY A 915 9.03 -12.22 17.91
C GLY A 915 10.33 -12.74 17.32
N GLY A 916 11.02 -13.63 18.04
CA GLY A 916 12.17 -14.37 17.49
C GLY A 916 11.70 -15.41 16.47
N LEU A 917 10.89 -16.36 16.95
CA LEU A 917 10.11 -17.26 16.08
C LEU A 917 8.64 -16.81 16.11
N ILE A 918 7.98 -16.64 14.96
CA ILE A 918 6.53 -16.33 14.92
C ILE A 918 5.65 -17.58 15.02
N GLY A 919 6.19 -18.77 14.74
CA GLY A 919 5.50 -20.06 14.79
C GLY A 919 4.99 -20.54 13.42
N ASP A 920 4.68 -21.83 13.33
CA ASP A 920 4.54 -22.53 12.03
C ASP A 920 3.10 -22.60 11.49
N ASN A 921 2.14 -22.09 12.25
CA ASN A 921 0.72 -22.14 11.92
C ASN A 921 0.01 -20.83 12.29
N CYS A 922 0.56 -19.72 11.79
CA CYS A 922 0.00 -18.39 11.98
C CYS A 922 -1.16 -18.18 11.01
N GLU A 923 -2.39 -18.07 11.50
CA GLU A 923 -3.61 -18.01 10.68
C GLU A 923 -4.58 -16.98 11.24
N LEU A 924 -5.16 -16.17 10.36
CA LEU A 924 -6.23 -15.22 10.68
C LEU A 924 -7.38 -15.41 9.68
N GLN A 925 -8.59 -15.61 10.20
CA GLN A 925 -9.77 -15.87 9.41
C GLN A 925 -10.99 -15.17 10.00
N PHE A 926 -11.77 -14.50 9.15
CA PHE A 926 -13.03 -13.87 9.51
C PHE A 926 -14.18 -14.69 8.93
N VAL A 927 -15.15 -15.06 9.76
CA VAL A 927 -16.38 -15.72 9.31
C VAL A 927 -17.62 -15.02 9.90
N ASP A 928 -18.70 -15.05 9.15
CA ASP A 928 -20.04 -14.70 9.65
C ASP A 928 -20.45 -15.75 10.69
N ALA A 929 -20.82 -15.31 11.89
CA ALA A 929 -21.04 -16.20 13.03
C ALA A 929 -22.38 -16.97 12.96
N GLU A 930 -23.31 -16.53 12.11
CA GLU A 930 -24.63 -17.17 11.92
C GLU A 930 -24.57 -18.26 10.85
N THR A 931 -23.88 -17.97 9.74
CA THR A 931 -23.81 -18.82 8.55
C THR A 931 -22.52 -19.64 8.44
N GLY A 932 -21.47 -19.26 9.17
CA GLY A 932 -20.12 -19.82 9.01
C GLY A 932 -19.43 -19.42 7.71
N ALA A 933 -20.02 -18.50 6.92
CA ALA A 933 -19.47 -18.07 5.64
C ALA A 933 -18.18 -17.25 5.83
N LEU A 934 -17.18 -17.50 4.98
CA LEU A 934 -15.94 -16.72 4.94
C LEU A 934 -16.23 -15.26 4.54
N LEU A 935 -15.79 -14.32 5.38
CA LEU A 935 -15.89 -12.90 5.09
C LEU A 935 -14.63 -12.41 4.36
N PRO A 936 -14.77 -11.63 3.28
CA PRO A 936 -13.63 -11.18 2.50
C PRO A 936 -12.86 -10.10 3.26
N LEU A 937 -11.56 -10.34 3.47
CA LEU A 937 -10.59 -9.28 3.68
C LEU A 937 -10.05 -8.83 2.33
N LEU A 938 -9.95 -7.52 2.17
CA LEU A 938 -9.39 -6.86 0.99
C LEU A 938 -8.25 -5.92 1.43
N HIS A 939 -7.47 -5.45 0.50
CA HIS A 939 -6.72 -4.20 0.62
C HIS A 939 -7.10 -3.31 -0.56
N ASP A 940 -6.59 -2.09 -0.59
CA ASP A 940 -6.81 -1.15 -1.69
C ASP A 940 -5.47 -0.71 -2.30
N SER A 941 -5.55 0.11 -3.35
CA SER A 941 -4.39 0.66 -4.04
C SER A 941 -3.57 1.61 -3.15
N GLN A 942 -4.17 2.22 -2.13
CA GLN A 942 -3.46 3.06 -1.16
C GLN A 942 -2.62 2.19 -0.21
N LEU A 943 -3.20 1.16 0.42
CA LEU A 943 -2.47 0.20 1.25
C LEU A 943 -1.38 -0.53 0.46
N PHE A 944 -1.63 -0.86 -0.81
CA PHE A 944 -0.62 -1.41 -1.71
C PHE A 944 0.53 -0.40 -1.94
N LYS A 945 0.21 0.86 -2.20
CA LYS A 945 1.20 1.93 -2.39
C LYS A 945 2.00 2.18 -1.12
N GLU A 946 1.34 2.32 0.03
CA GLU A 946 1.97 2.45 1.36
C GLU A 946 2.96 1.30 1.61
N ALA A 947 2.52 0.05 1.45
CA ALA A 947 3.37 -1.12 1.64
C ALA A 947 4.50 -1.23 0.60
N SER A 948 4.42 -0.59 -0.57
CA SER A 948 5.47 -0.58 -1.61
C SER A 948 6.37 0.68 -1.64
N THR A 949 6.10 1.69 -0.80
CA THR A 949 6.85 2.97 -0.79
C THR A 949 8.35 2.86 -0.53
N ALA A 950 8.81 1.86 0.23
CA ALA A 950 10.24 1.59 0.44
C ALA A 950 10.71 0.45 -0.48
N SER A 951 11.92 0.54 -1.04
CA SER A 951 12.47 -0.40 -2.04
C SER A 951 12.25 -1.88 -1.67
N SER A 952 11.27 -2.52 -2.31
CA SER A 952 10.93 -3.92 -2.10
C SER A 952 11.83 -4.81 -2.97
N ARG A 953 12.58 -5.70 -2.33
CA ARG A 953 13.54 -6.62 -2.96
C ARG A 953 12.92 -7.96 -3.31
N VAL A 954 11.92 -8.38 -2.54
CA VAL A 954 11.18 -9.64 -2.73
C VAL A 954 9.71 -9.37 -2.44
N SER A 955 8.83 -9.77 -3.36
CA SER A 955 7.38 -9.78 -3.14
C SER A 955 6.90 -11.22 -3.13
N LYS A 956 6.18 -11.63 -2.09
CA LYS A 956 5.63 -12.99 -1.97
C LYS A 956 4.17 -12.94 -1.54
N ARG A 957 3.32 -13.60 -2.32
CA ARG A 957 1.98 -13.96 -1.90
C ARG A 957 2.04 -15.29 -1.13
N LEU A 958 1.70 -15.25 0.15
CA LEU A 958 1.68 -16.41 1.02
C LEU A 958 0.39 -17.19 0.81
N GLY A 959 0.49 -18.51 0.67
CA GLY A 959 -0.66 -19.39 0.43
C GLY A 959 -1.10 -19.58 -1.03
N GLN A 960 -0.25 -19.29 -2.02
CA GLN A 960 -0.37 -19.85 -3.37
C GLN A 960 0.51 -21.11 -3.52
N LEU A 961 -0.09 -22.17 -4.06
CA LEU A 961 0.57 -23.39 -4.56
C LEU A 961 0.98 -23.19 -6.03
#